data_AF-A0A7J6FA28-F1
#
_entry.id   AF-A0A7J6FA28-F1
#
_cell.length_a   1.000
_cell.length_b   1.000
_cell.length_c   1.000
_cell.angle_alpha   90.00
_cell.angle_beta   90.00
_cell.angle_gamma   90.00
#
_symmetry.space_group_name_H-M   'P 1'
#
loop_
_entity.id
_entity.type
_entity.pdbx_description
1 polymer ?
#
loop_
_entity_poly.entity_id
_entity_poly.type
_entity_poly.pdbx_seq_one_letter_code
_entity_poly.pdbx_strand_id
1 'polypeptide(L)'
;MTTGNEILKHLSSIANDVVQRCALTVGISVEELVEEFESSFFDNNNNNEEEEEHGSYGEGYSRGLVEYCGGKAVKEFCQKIDQTIGDGSFARFTFDLMLAWELPSQAHQQARTENIGKEREDKYMPPKATMEQDDISFSIQTLCHFLYVDNEPSVGEEAFVWFGSLVVLVTDVVNGGFTFESLTASTRNRLHFPAYDKFLKEIDKSMKHLQKQEIPCGVELGDDEFILHVEGTASSSRVVRHIGGTSWPGRLTLTNYALYFEASGVISYEDALKIDFSKNIEQSVKPIATGPWGAPLFNKAIIYESSELTDGIVIEFPELTSSTRRDHWLALTREILLLHQFLSTFNVKCPIQAWEMHARTILSIIRLHAAREMLKLSPPDPTKFLIFALFDKIPKGDYVLEKIAESLKTASPGHSCSASSLLRRMNVREAMISSLEDEVTKESLRGPLDNITSLESAINKAREEEKESAVAKATTTHLKEEGITESTMVLMELLKPVKTVLPRFQEILMWEKPVTTLNVMASALMITYKEWVGKGIAVFLFWVVAYMIKARRNRLGERCNEIVVSKSSDKSTSTREMQEANIALLKIQSIFLSKAPKHADMVMVALIGLGVIVAVIPTKYIIMGLILYCFIMTSKLTQKFGNNQGGNRRLKEWWDSIPVIPVRVVDKVPESSSST
;
A
#
# COMPACT_ATOMS: atom_id res chain seq x y z
N MET A 1 9.17 17.91 -46.44
CA MET A 1 7.78 18.36 -46.19
C MET A 1 7.87 19.56 -45.26
N THR A 2 7.35 20.70 -45.71
CA THR A 2 7.30 21.94 -44.95
C THR A 2 6.34 21.78 -43.78
N THR A 3 6.87 21.68 -42.57
CA THR A 3 6.12 21.70 -41.31
C THR A 3 5.53 23.10 -41.11
N GLY A 4 4.28 23.31 -41.51
CA GLY A 4 3.52 24.46 -41.05
C GLY A 4 3.27 24.29 -39.56
N ASN A 5 3.67 25.28 -38.74
CA ASN A 5 3.26 25.35 -37.35
C ASN A 5 1.76 25.67 -37.30
N GLU A 6 0.90 24.68 -37.48
CA GLU A 6 -0.52 24.82 -37.20
C GLU A 6 -0.72 24.89 -35.69
N ILE A 7 -1.30 26.00 -35.23
CA ILE A 7 -1.60 26.25 -33.83
C ILE A 7 -3.09 26.00 -33.63
N LEU A 8 -3.44 24.93 -32.92
CA LEU A 8 -4.80 24.65 -32.51
C LEU A 8 -5.18 25.63 -31.39
N LYS A 9 -6.06 26.58 -31.69
CA LYS A 9 -6.41 27.70 -30.80
C LYS A 9 -7.05 27.29 -29.47
N HIS A 10 -7.63 26.09 -29.39
CA HIS A 10 -8.26 25.57 -28.17
C HIS A 10 -7.26 24.93 -27.20
N LEU A 11 -6.09 24.49 -27.69
CA LEU A 11 -5.05 23.83 -26.90
C LEU A 11 -4.10 24.83 -26.24
N SER A 12 -3.55 24.45 -25.08
CA SER A 12 -2.46 25.18 -24.42
C SER A 12 -1.19 25.22 -25.29
N SER A 13 -0.25 26.12 -24.98
CA SER A 13 1.00 26.20 -25.75
C SER A 13 1.82 24.91 -25.63
N ILE A 14 1.76 24.24 -24.47
CA ILE A 14 2.45 22.97 -24.20
C ILE A 14 1.74 21.84 -24.94
N ALA A 15 0.42 21.80 -24.92
CA ALA A 15 -0.35 20.77 -25.63
C ALA A 15 -0.17 20.85 -27.15
N ASN A 16 -0.13 22.05 -27.74
CA ASN A 16 0.19 22.23 -29.16
C ASN A 16 1.57 21.68 -29.52
N ASP A 17 2.59 22.01 -28.72
CA ASP A 17 3.96 21.53 -28.95
C ASP A 17 4.07 20.00 -28.80
N VAL A 18 3.33 19.41 -27.85
CA VAL A 18 3.25 17.95 -27.68
C VAL A 18 2.57 17.32 -28.89
N VAL A 19 1.44 17.84 -29.38
CA VAL A 19 0.74 17.29 -30.57
C VAL A 19 1.63 17.36 -31.81
N GLN A 20 2.34 18.46 -32.02
CA GLN A 20 3.31 18.59 -33.12
C GLN A 20 4.45 17.56 -32.99
N ARG A 21 4.99 17.37 -31.78
CA ARG A 21 6.00 16.32 -31.54
C ARG A 21 5.45 14.91 -31.74
N CYS A 22 4.19 14.66 -31.37
CA CYS A 22 3.52 13.38 -31.63
C CYS A 22 3.41 13.12 -33.13
N ALA A 23 2.93 14.09 -33.91
CA ALA A 23 2.82 14.01 -35.35
C ALA A 23 4.18 13.72 -36.02
N LEU A 24 5.24 14.44 -35.60
CA LEU A 24 6.61 14.20 -36.06
C LEU A 24 7.13 12.80 -35.72
N THR A 25 6.80 12.27 -34.54
CA THR A 25 7.25 10.95 -34.08
C THR A 25 6.55 9.83 -34.84
N VAL A 26 5.26 9.99 -35.13
CA VAL A 26 4.44 9.02 -35.87
C VAL A 26 4.67 9.12 -37.39
N GLY A 27 5.16 10.28 -37.88
CA GLY A 27 5.42 10.52 -39.30
C GLY A 27 4.19 10.95 -40.11
N ILE A 28 3.20 11.52 -39.44
CA ILE A 28 1.90 11.95 -40.00
C ILE A 28 1.76 13.48 -39.83
N SER A 29 0.90 14.15 -40.62
CA SER A 29 0.62 15.58 -40.41
C SER A 29 -0.27 15.82 -39.17
N VAL A 30 -0.29 17.03 -38.64
CA VAL A 30 -1.13 17.34 -37.46
C VAL A 30 -2.61 17.23 -37.81
N GLU A 31 -2.99 17.62 -39.02
CA GLU A 31 -4.37 17.63 -39.51
C GLU A 31 -4.88 16.19 -39.69
N GLU A 32 -4.08 15.33 -40.32
CA GLU A 32 -4.41 13.90 -40.48
C GLU A 32 -4.53 13.19 -39.12
N LEU A 33 -3.69 13.55 -38.14
CA LEU A 33 -3.77 13.00 -36.78
C LEU A 33 -5.04 13.46 -36.04
N VAL A 34 -5.47 14.71 -36.23
CA VAL A 34 -6.71 15.25 -35.66
C VAL A 34 -7.93 14.65 -36.34
N GLU A 35 -7.94 14.51 -37.67
CA GLU A 35 -9.03 13.86 -38.41
C GLU A 35 -9.23 12.39 -37.99
N GLU A 36 -8.14 11.67 -37.76
CA GLU A 36 -8.20 10.29 -37.26
C GLU A 36 -8.72 10.22 -35.82
N PHE A 37 -8.34 11.17 -34.97
CA PHE A 37 -8.91 11.29 -33.63
C PHE A 37 -10.40 11.59 -33.70
N GLU A 38 -10.81 12.62 -34.46
CA GLU A 38 -12.20 13.05 -34.56
C GLU A 38 -13.11 11.96 -35.09
N SER A 39 -12.70 11.25 -36.15
CA SER A 39 -13.44 10.09 -36.66
C SER A 39 -13.63 9.02 -35.58
N SER A 40 -12.58 8.67 -34.82
CA SER A 40 -12.68 7.71 -33.73
C SER A 40 -13.49 8.21 -32.52
N PHE A 41 -13.51 9.52 -32.29
CA PHE A 41 -14.18 10.16 -31.16
C PHE A 41 -15.70 10.27 -31.41
N PHE A 42 -16.10 10.70 -32.62
CA PHE A 42 -17.50 10.87 -32.99
C PHE A 42 -18.22 9.54 -33.26
N ASP A 43 -17.55 8.53 -33.80
CA ASP A 43 -18.13 7.19 -33.99
C ASP A 43 -18.54 6.53 -32.64
N ASN A 44 -17.85 6.87 -31.55
CA ASN A 44 -18.15 6.32 -30.21
C ASN A 44 -19.24 7.09 -29.46
N ASN A 45 -19.38 8.41 -29.68
CA ASN A 45 -20.38 9.23 -29.00
C ASN A 45 -21.79 9.14 -29.59
N ASN A 46 -21.94 8.64 -30.82
CA ASN A 46 -23.25 8.36 -31.44
C ASN A 46 -24.10 7.30 -30.71
N ASN A 47 -23.59 6.67 -29.65
CA ASN A 47 -24.35 5.77 -28.77
C ASN A 47 -24.88 6.45 -27.48
N ASN A 48 -24.57 7.73 -27.25
CA ASN A 48 -25.00 8.49 -26.07
C ASN A 48 -25.67 9.81 -26.51
N GLU A 49 -26.87 9.71 -27.09
CA GLU A 49 -27.67 10.86 -27.54
C GLU A 49 -28.37 11.61 -26.37
N GLU A 50 -27.67 12.13 -25.35
CA GLU A 50 -28.35 12.99 -24.33
C GLU A 50 -27.57 14.22 -23.82
N GLU A 51 -26.39 14.57 -24.35
CA GLU A 51 -25.67 15.79 -23.91
C GLU A 51 -25.26 16.71 -25.05
N GLU A 52 -26.19 17.02 -25.97
CA GLU A 52 -25.99 18.02 -27.01
C GLU A 52 -26.93 19.22 -26.85
N GLU A 53 -26.74 20.02 -25.81
CA GLU A 53 -27.27 21.39 -25.79
C GLU A 53 -26.46 22.24 -24.79
N HIS A 54 -25.48 22.99 -25.34
CA HIS A 54 -24.69 24.10 -24.77
C HIS A 54 -23.17 23.92 -24.87
N GLY A 55 -22.61 24.19 -26.06
CA GLY A 55 -21.44 25.06 -26.27
C GLY A 55 -20.16 24.92 -25.44
N SER A 56 -19.89 23.79 -24.77
CA SER A 56 -18.70 23.58 -23.94
C SER A 56 -17.97 22.27 -24.30
N TYR A 57 -17.48 22.19 -25.54
CA TYR A 57 -16.55 21.14 -25.99
C TYR A 57 -15.13 21.25 -25.38
N GLY A 58 -14.91 22.10 -24.38
CA GLY A 58 -13.58 22.64 -24.09
C GLY A 58 -12.58 21.70 -23.40
N GLU A 59 -13.04 20.85 -22.49
CA GLU A 59 -12.13 20.13 -21.56
C GLU A 59 -11.93 18.66 -21.94
N GLY A 60 -13.02 17.93 -22.22
CA GLY A 60 -12.96 16.52 -22.61
C GLY A 60 -12.32 16.28 -23.98
N TYR A 61 -12.60 17.14 -24.96
CA TYR A 61 -12.01 17.04 -26.30
C TYR A 61 -10.50 17.31 -26.28
N SER A 62 -10.08 18.42 -25.65
CA SER A 62 -8.66 18.81 -25.59
C SER A 62 -7.81 17.75 -24.88
N ARG A 63 -8.32 17.20 -23.76
CA ARG A 63 -7.66 16.11 -23.04
C ARG A 63 -7.66 14.82 -23.86
N GLY A 64 -8.80 14.44 -24.44
CA GLY A 64 -8.92 13.25 -25.27
C GLY A 64 -8.00 13.26 -26.50
N LEU A 65 -7.81 14.41 -27.14
CA LEU A 65 -6.87 14.58 -28.24
C LEU A 65 -5.41 14.37 -27.79
N VAL A 66 -5.02 14.96 -26.64
CA VAL A 66 -3.68 14.75 -26.06
C VAL A 66 -3.46 13.28 -25.69
N GLU A 67 -4.47 12.62 -25.14
CA GLU A 67 -4.42 11.19 -24.81
C GLU A 67 -4.23 10.32 -26.05
N TYR A 68 -4.99 10.58 -27.11
CA TYR A 68 -4.91 9.84 -28.36
C TYR A 68 -3.56 10.01 -29.05
N CYS A 69 -3.14 11.27 -29.26
CA CYS A 69 -1.87 11.61 -29.87
C CYS A 69 -0.68 11.09 -29.04
N GLY A 70 -0.74 11.29 -27.71
CA GLY A 70 0.27 10.81 -26.77
C GLY A 70 0.39 9.29 -26.79
N GLY A 71 -0.74 8.57 -26.77
CA GLY A 71 -0.76 7.11 -26.83
C GLY A 71 -0.06 6.56 -28.09
N LYS A 72 -0.34 7.14 -29.27
CA LYS A 72 0.33 6.74 -30.52
C LYS A 72 1.83 7.03 -30.49
N ALA A 73 2.23 8.24 -30.09
CA ALA A 73 3.64 8.60 -30.04
C ALA A 73 4.43 7.77 -29.02
N VAL A 74 3.85 7.50 -27.84
CA VAL A 74 4.47 6.66 -26.81
C VAL A 74 4.70 5.23 -27.33
N LYS A 75 3.79 4.66 -28.14
CA LYS A 75 4.01 3.35 -28.78
C LYS A 75 5.27 3.34 -29.64
N GLU A 76 5.50 4.39 -30.43
CA GLU A 76 6.72 4.52 -31.27
C GLU A 76 7.98 4.68 -30.41
N PHE A 77 7.93 5.48 -29.35
CA PHE A 77 9.03 5.59 -28.39
C PHE A 77 9.35 4.24 -27.72
N CYS A 78 8.33 3.46 -27.36
CA CYS A 78 8.49 2.15 -26.73
C CYS A 78 9.19 1.14 -27.66
N GLN A 79 9.10 1.30 -28.97
CA GLN A 79 9.84 0.46 -29.92
C GLN A 79 11.36 0.72 -29.89
N LYS A 80 11.79 1.94 -29.53
CA LYS A 80 13.19 2.41 -29.54
C LYS A 80 13.66 2.81 -28.13
N ILE A 81 13.16 2.11 -27.12
CA ILE A 81 13.25 2.55 -25.73
C ILE A 81 14.67 2.47 -25.16
N ASP A 82 15.47 1.52 -25.65
CA ASP A 82 16.89 1.31 -25.31
C ASP A 82 17.77 2.53 -25.62
N GLN A 83 17.46 3.24 -26.72
CA GLN A 83 18.17 4.42 -27.18
C GLN A 83 17.61 5.70 -26.54
N THR A 84 16.29 5.80 -26.45
CA THR A 84 15.58 7.04 -26.07
C THR A 84 15.54 7.31 -24.57
N ILE A 85 15.79 6.31 -23.71
CA ILE A 85 15.98 6.57 -22.27
C ILE A 85 17.35 7.20 -22.02
N GLY A 86 18.39 6.73 -22.72
CA GLY A 86 19.77 7.17 -22.51
C GLY A 86 20.02 8.61 -22.98
N ASP A 87 19.38 9.03 -24.07
CA ASP A 87 19.51 10.38 -24.63
C ASP A 87 18.63 11.44 -23.92
N GLY A 88 17.70 11.01 -23.04
CA GLY A 88 16.76 11.87 -22.32
C GLY A 88 15.61 12.42 -23.17
N SER A 89 15.52 12.04 -24.45
CA SER A 89 14.43 12.44 -25.35
C SER A 89 13.09 11.88 -24.86
N PHE A 90 13.07 10.62 -24.42
CA PHE A 90 11.90 9.98 -23.82
C PHE A 90 11.47 10.71 -22.55
N ALA A 91 12.42 11.03 -21.66
CA ALA A 91 12.14 11.74 -20.42
C ALA A 91 11.54 13.13 -20.70
N ARG A 92 12.08 13.87 -21.67
CA ARG A 92 11.54 15.19 -21.99
C ARG A 92 10.16 15.13 -22.62
N PHE A 93 9.98 14.27 -23.61
CA PHE A 93 8.70 14.11 -24.28
C PHE A 93 7.59 13.68 -23.31
N THR A 94 7.86 12.66 -22.49
CA THR A 94 6.86 12.12 -21.56
C THR A 94 6.53 13.09 -20.41
N PHE A 95 7.50 13.89 -19.95
CA PHE A 95 7.22 14.94 -18.98
C PHE A 95 6.32 16.04 -19.56
N ASP A 96 6.62 16.50 -20.77
CA ASP A 96 5.81 17.52 -21.43
C ASP A 96 4.41 16.98 -21.77
N LEU A 97 4.28 15.69 -22.11
CA LEU A 97 3.00 15.01 -22.31
C LEU A 97 2.15 14.99 -21.03
N MET A 98 2.74 14.67 -19.87
CA MET A 98 2.04 14.75 -18.59
C MET A 98 1.58 16.17 -18.25
N LEU A 99 2.42 17.18 -18.55
CA LEU A 99 2.04 18.59 -18.39
C LEU A 99 0.90 19.01 -19.33
N ALA A 100 0.93 18.56 -20.59
CA ALA A 100 -0.12 18.82 -21.56
C ALA A 100 -1.44 18.16 -21.14
N TRP A 101 -1.39 16.98 -20.51
CA TRP A 101 -2.57 16.29 -20.01
C TRP A 101 -3.20 16.99 -18.79
N GLU A 102 -2.37 17.53 -17.88
CA GLU A 102 -2.83 18.31 -16.72
C GLU A 102 -3.37 19.69 -17.14
N LEU A 103 -2.80 20.31 -18.18
CA LEU A 103 -3.17 21.62 -18.71
C LEU A 103 -3.49 21.56 -20.22
N PRO A 104 -4.60 20.92 -20.63
CA PRO A 104 -4.87 20.67 -22.05
C PRO A 104 -5.33 21.92 -22.80
N SER A 105 -6.05 22.85 -22.15
CA SER A 105 -6.64 24.03 -22.79
C SER A 105 -6.01 25.36 -22.35
N GLN A 106 -6.16 26.41 -23.16
CA GLN A 106 -5.63 27.75 -22.84
C GLN A 106 -6.21 28.35 -21.55
N ALA A 107 -7.47 28.01 -21.22
CA ALA A 107 -8.12 28.46 -20.00
C ALA A 107 -7.41 27.94 -18.73
N HIS A 108 -6.91 26.69 -18.76
CA HIS A 108 -6.13 26.11 -17.66
C HIS A 108 -4.77 26.78 -17.49
N GLN A 109 -4.10 27.11 -18.60
CA GLN A 109 -2.83 27.82 -18.59
C GLN A 109 -2.96 29.24 -18.03
N GLN A 110 -4.04 29.94 -18.37
CA GLN A 110 -4.36 31.28 -17.84
C GLN A 110 -4.68 31.24 -16.34
N ALA A 111 -5.55 30.31 -15.89
CA ALA A 111 -5.88 30.14 -14.48
C ALA A 111 -4.66 29.80 -13.59
N ARG A 112 -3.73 28.97 -14.08
CA ARG A 112 -2.47 28.69 -13.37
C ARG A 112 -1.59 29.94 -13.26
N THR A 113 -1.51 30.73 -14.32
CA THR A 113 -0.72 31.98 -14.34
C THR A 113 -1.29 33.01 -13.37
N GLU A 114 -2.62 33.11 -13.28
CA GLU A 114 -3.31 33.97 -12.31
C GLU A 114 -3.12 33.52 -10.87
N ASN A 115 -3.17 32.22 -10.59
CA ASN A 115 -2.93 31.67 -9.25
C ASN A 115 -1.48 31.87 -8.78
N ILE A 116 -0.49 31.68 -9.68
CA ILE A 116 0.92 31.99 -9.40
C ILE A 116 1.11 33.49 -9.14
N GLY A 117 0.37 34.35 -9.85
CA GLY A 117 0.35 35.80 -9.61
C GLY A 117 -0.14 36.16 -8.21
N LYS A 118 -1.25 35.56 -7.76
CA LYS A 118 -1.82 35.78 -6.42
C LYS A 118 -0.92 35.27 -5.29
N GLU A 119 -0.29 34.10 -5.46
CA GLU A 119 0.64 33.54 -4.48
C GLU A 119 1.91 34.41 -4.30
N ARG A 120 2.31 35.16 -5.34
CA ARG A 120 3.40 36.14 -5.27
C ARG A 120 3.00 37.42 -4.52
N GLU A 121 1.74 37.84 -4.59
CA GLU A 121 1.23 39.00 -3.84
C GLU A 121 1.10 38.69 -2.33
N ASP A 122 0.70 37.46 -1.97
CA ASP A 122 0.55 37.04 -0.57
C ASP A 122 1.89 36.80 0.17
N LYS A 123 3.01 36.65 -0.54
CA LYS A 123 4.35 36.42 0.04
C LYS A 123 5.05 37.66 0.64
N TYR A 124 4.38 38.82 0.73
CA TYR A 124 4.96 40.05 1.30
C TYR A 124 4.80 40.22 2.83
N MET A 125 4.55 39.14 3.59
CA MET A 125 4.56 39.18 5.06
C MET A 125 5.78 38.41 5.62
N PRO A 126 6.68 39.03 6.39
CA PRO A 126 7.85 38.33 6.91
C PRO A 126 7.42 37.31 7.98
N PRO A 127 7.87 36.04 7.89
CA PRO A 127 7.60 35.06 8.93
C PRO A 127 8.44 35.38 10.17
N LYS A 128 7.79 35.53 11.33
CA LYS A 128 8.45 35.52 12.63
C LYS A 128 9.00 34.11 12.88
N ALA A 129 10.31 33.97 12.84
CA ALA A 129 11.01 32.75 13.19
C ALA A 129 10.98 32.53 14.71
N THR A 130 10.51 31.36 15.14
CA THR A 130 10.91 30.77 16.42
C THR A 130 11.74 29.55 16.07
N MET A 131 13.04 29.63 16.34
CA MET A 131 14.00 28.54 16.21
C MET A 131 13.80 27.55 17.35
N GLU A 132 13.88 26.25 17.07
CA GLU A 132 14.61 25.23 17.85
C GLU A 132 14.24 23.82 17.34
N GLN A 133 15.14 23.21 16.55
CA GLN A 133 15.71 21.87 16.78
C GLN A 133 16.58 21.46 15.57
N ASP A 134 17.88 21.63 15.77
CA ASP A 134 18.96 21.41 14.83
C ASP A 134 19.39 19.93 14.83
N ASP A 135 19.58 19.38 13.61
CA ASP A 135 20.73 18.55 13.17
C ASP A 135 20.38 17.62 11.98
N ILE A 136 19.10 17.42 11.64
CA ILE A 136 18.68 16.65 10.45
C ILE A 136 18.30 17.56 9.25
N SER A 137 18.06 18.84 9.51
CA SER A 137 17.48 19.77 8.53
C SER A 137 18.46 20.25 7.44
N PHE A 138 19.78 20.23 7.67
CA PHE A 138 20.76 20.84 6.75
C PHE A 138 20.99 20.02 5.47
N SER A 139 20.92 18.69 5.58
CA SER A 139 21.11 17.75 4.45
C SER A 139 19.93 17.76 3.49
N ILE A 140 18.71 17.88 4.01
CA ILE A 140 17.47 17.99 3.21
C ILE A 140 17.39 19.36 2.54
N GLN A 141 17.81 20.43 3.22
CA GLN A 141 17.89 21.79 2.65
C GLN A 141 18.77 21.84 1.38
N THR A 142 19.85 21.07 1.35
CA THR A 142 20.80 21.05 0.22
C THR A 142 20.24 20.32 -1.01
N LEU A 143 19.44 19.26 -0.81
CA LEU A 143 18.74 18.58 -1.90
C LEU A 143 17.55 19.41 -2.41
N CYS A 144 16.82 20.05 -1.49
CA CYS A 144 15.75 20.98 -1.81
C CYS A 144 16.27 22.16 -2.63
N HIS A 145 17.41 22.78 -2.29
CA HIS A 145 17.93 23.93 -3.06
C HIS A 145 18.25 23.62 -4.53
N PHE A 146 18.60 22.37 -4.86
CA PHE A 146 18.83 21.94 -6.26
C PHE A 146 17.54 21.60 -7.02
N LEU A 147 16.44 21.34 -6.31
CA LEU A 147 15.12 20.96 -6.86
C LEU A 147 14.09 22.10 -6.79
N TYR A 148 14.36 23.13 -5.97
CA TYR A 148 13.50 24.30 -5.75
C TYR A 148 13.91 25.46 -6.67
N VAL A 149 13.87 25.23 -7.99
CA VAL A 149 13.79 26.34 -8.94
C VAL A 149 12.31 26.71 -9.02
N ASP A 150 11.92 27.69 -8.20
CA ASP A 150 10.56 28.07 -7.82
C ASP A 150 9.69 28.65 -8.96
N ASN A 151 9.94 28.29 -10.23
CA ASN A 151 9.21 28.75 -11.42
C ASN A 151 9.09 27.72 -12.57
N GLU A 152 9.56 26.48 -12.41
CA GLU A 152 9.46 25.47 -13.47
C GLU A 152 8.10 24.74 -13.47
N PRO A 153 7.58 24.34 -14.65
CA PRO A 153 6.33 23.59 -14.71
C PRO A 153 6.51 22.23 -14.02
N SER A 154 5.57 21.93 -13.13
CA SER A 154 5.52 20.71 -12.32
C SER A 154 4.28 19.89 -12.66
N VAL A 155 4.42 18.57 -12.55
CA VAL A 155 3.39 17.56 -12.82
C VAL A 155 2.72 17.12 -11.51
N GLY A 156 1.40 16.99 -11.53
CA GLY A 156 0.57 16.45 -10.44
C GLY A 156 0.46 14.92 -10.45
N GLU A 157 -0.13 14.37 -9.39
CA GLU A 157 -0.25 12.92 -9.19
C GLU A 157 -1.11 12.24 -10.27
N GLU A 158 -2.26 12.82 -10.60
CA GLU A 158 -3.22 12.23 -11.55
C GLU A 158 -2.59 12.04 -12.94
N ALA A 159 -1.86 13.04 -13.43
CA ALA A 159 -1.15 12.97 -14.70
C ALA A 159 -0.06 11.89 -14.69
N PHE A 160 0.64 11.71 -13.56
CA PHE A 160 1.66 10.67 -13.42
C PHE A 160 1.03 9.26 -13.41
N VAL A 161 -0.07 9.06 -12.69
CA VAL A 161 -0.79 7.77 -12.65
C VAL A 161 -1.42 7.46 -14.00
N TRP A 162 -2.04 8.45 -14.64
CA TRP A 162 -2.55 8.34 -16.01
C TRP A 162 -1.47 7.89 -16.98
N PHE A 163 -0.28 8.49 -16.94
CA PHE A 163 0.82 8.10 -17.83
C PHE A 163 1.24 6.63 -17.63
N GLY A 164 1.17 6.12 -16.39
CA GLY A 164 1.37 4.70 -16.08
C GLY A 164 0.39 3.74 -16.78
N SER A 165 -0.79 4.22 -17.17
CA SER A 165 -1.76 3.44 -17.96
C SER A 165 -1.34 3.29 -19.42
N LEU A 166 -0.53 4.22 -19.94
CA LEU A 166 -0.01 4.19 -21.30
C LEU A 166 1.28 3.38 -21.40
N VAL A 167 2.17 3.51 -20.43
CA VAL A 167 3.47 2.82 -20.42
C VAL A 167 3.87 2.37 -19.03
N VAL A 168 4.07 1.06 -18.89
CA VAL A 168 4.43 0.42 -17.61
C VAL A 168 5.95 0.49 -17.37
N LEU A 169 6.65 1.49 -17.89
CA LEU A 169 8.09 1.67 -17.62
C LEU A 169 8.31 2.48 -16.35
N VAL A 170 7.79 3.71 -16.35
CA VAL A 170 7.99 4.71 -15.31
C VAL A 170 7.21 4.35 -14.06
N THR A 171 5.97 3.92 -14.25
CA THR A 171 5.06 3.57 -13.17
C THR A 171 4.02 2.57 -13.66
N ASP A 172 3.46 1.78 -12.74
CA ASP A 172 2.27 0.98 -13.00
C ASP A 172 1.07 1.76 -12.45
N VAL A 173 -0.11 1.62 -13.06
CA VAL A 173 -1.38 2.15 -12.53
C VAL A 173 -1.60 1.64 -11.11
N VAL A 174 -1.20 0.40 -10.85
CA VAL A 174 -1.39 -0.32 -9.59
C VAL A 174 -0.65 0.33 -8.41
N ASN A 175 0.61 0.73 -8.59
CA ASN A 175 1.45 1.32 -7.53
C ASN A 175 1.78 2.80 -7.77
N GLY A 176 1.16 3.44 -8.76
CA GLY A 176 1.60 4.74 -9.26
C GLY A 176 1.41 5.89 -8.28
N GLY A 177 0.29 5.93 -7.57
CA GLY A 177 0.08 6.94 -6.52
C GLY A 177 1.11 6.83 -5.39
N PHE A 178 1.45 5.61 -4.99
CA PHE A 178 2.44 5.34 -3.93
C PHE A 178 3.88 5.66 -4.37
N THR A 179 4.18 5.34 -5.62
CA THR A 179 5.46 5.67 -6.25
C THR A 179 5.61 7.18 -6.34
N PHE A 180 4.58 7.89 -6.79
CA PHE A 180 4.57 9.35 -6.89
C PHE A 180 4.78 10.01 -5.53
N GLU A 181 4.03 9.61 -4.51
CA GLU A 181 4.18 10.12 -3.14
C GLU A 181 5.61 9.91 -2.61
N SER A 182 6.21 8.76 -2.89
CA SER A 182 7.58 8.44 -2.47
C SER A 182 8.63 9.30 -3.18
N LEU A 183 8.45 9.54 -4.49
CA LEU A 183 9.36 10.37 -5.29
C LEU A 183 9.22 11.86 -4.98
N THR A 184 8.04 12.31 -4.56
CA THR A 184 7.70 13.73 -4.36
C THR A 184 7.56 14.13 -2.89
N ALA A 185 7.93 13.25 -1.96
CA ALA A 185 7.88 13.49 -0.52
C ALA A 185 8.64 14.76 -0.10
N SER A 186 9.74 15.11 -0.78
CA SER A 186 10.52 16.33 -0.54
C SER A 186 10.00 17.57 -1.28
N THR A 187 9.14 17.40 -2.29
CA THR A 187 8.71 18.45 -3.24
C THR A 187 7.21 18.78 -3.13
N ARG A 188 6.62 18.61 -1.93
CA ARG A 188 5.21 18.91 -1.65
C ARG A 188 4.24 18.26 -2.64
N ASN A 189 4.47 16.98 -2.98
CA ASN A 189 3.63 16.21 -3.91
C ASN A 189 3.55 16.81 -5.33
N ARG A 190 4.63 17.46 -5.78
CA ARG A 190 4.78 17.93 -7.17
C ARG A 190 6.04 17.35 -7.78
N LEU A 191 5.93 16.78 -8.98
CA LEU A 191 7.05 16.20 -9.70
C LEU A 191 7.67 17.23 -10.65
N HIS A 192 8.97 17.45 -10.50
CA HIS A 192 9.76 18.36 -11.34
C HIS A 192 10.60 17.58 -12.36
N PHE A 193 10.87 18.20 -13.51
CA PHE A 193 11.60 17.57 -14.61
C PHE A 193 12.97 17.00 -14.22
N PRO A 194 13.84 17.70 -13.45
CA PRO A 194 15.15 17.15 -13.10
C PRO A 194 15.08 15.87 -12.28
N ALA A 195 14.10 15.77 -11.37
CA ALA A 195 13.87 14.54 -10.59
C ALA A 195 13.38 13.40 -11.48
N TYR A 196 12.46 13.70 -12.40
CA TYR A 196 11.92 12.73 -13.36
C TYR A 196 12.98 12.18 -14.33
N ASP A 197 13.77 13.06 -14.94
CA ASP A 197 14.87 12.69 -15.85
C ASP A 197 15.94 11.88 -15.11
N LYS A 198 16.31 12.28 -13.89
CA LYS A 198 17.24 11.51 -13.06
C LYS A 198 16.69 10.12 -12.75
N PHE A 199 15.42 10.01 -12.38
CA PHE A 199 14.78 8.73 -12.08
C PHE A 199 14.83 7.77 -13.28
N LEU A 200 14.46 8.23 -14.48
CA LEU A 200 14.53 7.43 -15.71
C LEU A 200 15.96 7.00 -16.07
N LYS A 201 16.94 7.88 -15.90
CA LYS A 201 18.36 7.55 -16.11
C LYS A 201 18.86 6.51 -15.11
N GLU A 202 18.42 6.57 -13.86
CA GLU A 202 18.76 5.54 -12.86
C GLU A 202 18.06 4.20 -13.13
N ILE A 203 16.88 4.18 -13.77
CA ILE A 203 16.25 2.94 -14.25
C ILE A 203 17.13 2.25 -15.29
N ASP A 204 17.58 2.97 -16.32
CA ASP A 204 18.46 2.42 -17.37
C ASP A 204 19.81 1.95 -16.81
N LYS A 205 20.42 2.72 -15.90
CA LYS A 205 21.65 2.32 -15.20
C LYS A 205 21.47 1.06 -14.36
N SER A 206 20.38 0.98 -13.60
CA SER A 206 20.07 -0.18 -12.75
C SER A 206 19.86 -1.44 -13.59
N MET A 207 19.13 -1.33 -14.69
CA MET A 207 18.94 -2.43 -15.66
C MET A 207 20.29 -2.90 -16.23
N LYS A 208 21.10 -1.98 -16.78
CA LYS A 208 22.42 -2.29 -17.32
C LYS A 208 23.36 -2.89 -16.27
N HIS A 209 23.21 -2.51 -15.00
CA HIS A 209 23.98 -3.07 -13.90
C HIS A 209 23.58 -4.51 -13.58
N LEU A 210 22.28 -4.81 -13.55
CA LEU A 210 21.76 -6.17 -13.30
C LEU A 210 22.11 -7.13 -14.44
N GLN A 211 22.08 -6.67 -15.69
CA GLN A 211 22.47 -7.46 -16.87
C GLN A 211 23.96 -7.85 -16.89
N LYS A 212 24.83 -7.05 -16.26
CA LYS A 212 26.28 -7.31 -16.18
C LYS A 212 26.66 -8.27 -15.06
N GLN A 213 25.72 -8.68 -14.21
CA GLN A 213 26.01 -9.56 -13.09
C GLN A 213 26.35 -10.96 -13.58
N GLU A 214 27.30 -11.60 -12.89
CA GLU A 214 27.69 -12.97 -13.17
C GLU A 214 26.60 -13.95 -12.73
N ILE A 215 26.38 -14.99 -13.52
CA ILE A 215 25.47 -16.09 -13.20
C ILE A 215 26.01 -16.84 -11.97
N PRO A 216 25.15 -17.29 -11.03
CA PRO A 216 25.61 -18.06 -9.87
C PRO A 216 26.38 -19.33 -10.26
N CYS A 217 27.39 -19.68 -9.47
CA CYS A 217 28.26 -20.81 -9.71
C CYS A 217 27.48 -22.13 -9.71
N GLY A 218 27.70 -22.96 -10.74
CA GLY A 218 27.05 -24.26 -10.90
C GLY A 218 25.58 -24.20 -11.32
N VAL A 219 25.05 -23.03 -11.71
CA VAL A 219 23.64 -22.85 -12.10
C VAL A 219 23.53 -22.43 -13.56
N GLU A 220 22.68 -23.15 -14.31
CA GLU A 220 22.18 -22.70 -15.60
C GLU A 220 20.82 -22.03 -15.37
N LEU A 221 20.76 -20.71 -15.59
CA LEU A 221 19.49 -19.96 -15.50
C LEU A 221 18.64 -20.25 -16.72
N GLY A 222 17.32 -20.36 -16.51
CA GLY A 222 16.36 -20.44 -17.61
C GLY A 222 16.37 -19.16 -18.45
N ASP A 223 15.91 -19.27 -19.70
CA ASP A 223 15.78 -18.14 -20.62
C ASP A 223 14.85 -17.02 -20.09
N ASP A 224 13.89 -17.40 -19.24
CA ASP A 224 12.94 -16.52 -18.58
C ASP A 224 13.34 -16.14 -17.14
N GLU A 225 14.55 -16.51 -16.69
CA GLU A 225 15.05 -16.26 -15.35
C GLU A 225 16.01 -15.06 -15.31
N PHE A 226 15.58 -13.99 -14.63
CA PHE A 226 16.31 -12.71 -14.55
C PHE A 226 16.87 -12.46 -13.16
N ILE A 227 18.10 -11.97 -13.12
CA ILE A 227 18.72 -11.49 -11.89
C ILE A 227 18.13 -10.13 -11.53
N LEU A 228 17.49 -10.05 -10.35
CA LEU A 228 16.76 -8.86 -9.87
C LEU A 228 17.52 -8.09 -8.82
N HIS A 229 18.37 -8.79 -8.04
CA HIS A 229 19.21 -8.17 -7.04
C HIS A 229 20.37 -9.09 -6.67
N VAL A 230 21.56 -8.51 -6.46
CA VAL A 230 22.76 -9.24 -6.08
C VAL A 230 23.47 -8.48 -4.97
N GLU A 231 23.91 -9.21 -3.95
CA GLU A 231 24.74 -8.64 -2.90
C GLU A 231 25.79 -9.64 -2.38
N GLY A 232 26.90 -9.13 -1.86
CA GLY A 232 28.08 -9.92 -1.49
C GLY A 232 29.13 -10.04 -2.60
N THR A 233 29.08 -9.15 -3.59
CA THR A 233 30.10 -8.94 -4.61
C THR A 233 31.27 -8.09 -4.08
N ALA A 234 32.35 -7.95 -4.85
CA ALA A 234 33.49 -7.11 -4.46
C ALA A 234 33.12 -5.64 -4.15
N SER A 235 32.01 -5.15 -4.72
CA SER A 235 31.49 -3.79 -4.53
C SER A 235 30.42 -3.67 -3.46
N SER A 236 30.01 -4.76 -2.79
CA SER A 236 28.94 -4.76 -1.80
C SER A 236 29.30 -5.55 -0.54
N SER A 237 28.64 -5.25 0.57
CA SER A 237 28.86 -5.96 1.84
C SER A 237 28.46 -7.43 1.73
N ARG A 238 29.29 -8.33 2.29
CA ARG A 238 28.99 -9.78 2.30
C ARG A 238 27.69 -10.08 3.05
N VAL A 239 27.04 -11.18 2.65
CA VAL A 239 25.87 -11.76 3.32
C VAL A 239 26.34 -12.99 4.09
N VAL A 240 25.75 -13.28 5.24
CA VAL A 240 26.17 -14.42 6.08
C VAL A 240 25.02 -15.39 6.23
N ARG A 241 25.22 -16.66 5.91
CA ARG A 241 24.26 -17.73 6.21
C ARG A 241 24.63 -18.42 7.52
N HIS A 242 23.66 -18.64 8.39
CA HIS A 242 23.85 -19.39 9.63
C HIS A 242 23.34 -20.81 9.49
N ILE A 243 24.17 -21.78 9.86
CA ILE A 243 23.82 -23.20 9.92
C ILE A 243 24.25 -23.72 11.30
N GLY A 244 23.26 -23.96 12.17
CA GLY A 244 23.53 -24.30 13.57
C GLY A 244 24.36 -23.21 14.26
N GLY A 245 25.54 -23.57 14.76
CA GLY A 245 26.50 -22.65 15.38
C GLY A 245 27.56 -22.08 14.43
N THR A 246 27.47 -22.34 13.12
CA THR A 246 28.47 -21.91 12.13
C THR A 246 27.93 -20.82 11.20
N SER A 247 28.79 -19.88 10.81
CA SER A 247 28.46 -18.74 9.97
C SER A 247 29.28 -18.78 8.69
N TRP A 248 28.59 -18.75 7.56
CA TRP A 248 29.17 -18.89 6.22
C TRP A 248 28.99 -17.58 5.45
N PRO A 249 30.05 -16.78 5.24
CA PRO A 249 29.96 -15.59 4.40
C PRO A 249 29.82 -15.99 2.93
N GLY A 250 29.05 -15.22 2.18
CA GLY A 250 28.73 -15.54 0.79
C GLY A 250 28.10 -14.39 0.01
N ARG A 251 27.71 -14.74 -1.21
CA ARG A 251 26.96 -13.91 -2.15
C ARG A 251 25.52 -14.40 -2.23
N LEU A 252 24.59 -13.46 -2.31
CA LEU A 252 23.17 -13.72 -2.43
C LEU A 252 22.65 -13.12 -3.74
N THR A 253 21.96 -13.92 -4.53
CA THR A 253 21.41 -13.54 -5.83
C THR A 253 19.92 -13.87 -5.85
N LEU A 254 19.07 -12.86 -6.09
CA LEU A 254 17.63 -13.03 -6.23
C LEU A 254 17.25 -13.01 -7.71
N THR A 255 16.43 -13.99 -8.13
CA THR A 255 15.80 -14.03 -9.44
C THR A 255 14.27 -13.92 -9.32
N ASN A 256 13.58 -13.86 -10.45
CA ASN A 256 12.11 -13.93 -10.51
C ASN A 256 11.53 -15.30 -10.14
N TYR A 257 12.35 -16.33 -9.97
CA TYR A 257 11.92 -17.69 -9.61
C TYR A 257 12.52 -18.20 -8.30
N ALA A 258 13.74 -17.80 -7.96
CA ALA A 258 14.48 -18.41 -6.86
C ALA A 258 15.44 -17.43 -6.17
N LEU A 259 15.88 -17.82 -4.97
CA LEU A 259 16.95 -17.19 -4.24
C LEU A 259 18.16 -18.12 -4.21
N TYR A 260 19.31 -17.64 -4.66
CA TYR A 260 20.56 -18.38 -4.74
C TYR A 260 21.56 -17.86 -3.70
N PHE A 261 22.12 -18.74 -2.89
CA PHE A 261 23.20 -18.41 -1.95
C PHE A 261 24.49 -19.16 -2.31
N GLU A 262 25.56 -18.41 -2.53
CA GLU A 262 26.89 -18.90 -2.88
C GLU A 262 27.83 -18.70 -1.69
N ALA A 263 28.29 -19.78 -1.05
CA ALA A 263 29.27 -19.66 0.03
C ALA A 263 30.64 -19.26 -0.51
N SER A 264 31.34 -18.35 0.18
CA SER A 264 32.71 -17.98 -0.16
C SER A 264 33.68 -19.12 0.18
N GLY A 265 34.16 -19.83 -0.83
CA GLY A 265 35.23 -20.82 -0.67
C GLY A 265 36.63 -20.18 -0.60
N VAL A 266 37.65 -21.03 -0.47
CA VAL A 266 39.06 -20.62 -0.30
C VAL A 266 39.66 -20.03 -1.59
N ILE A 267 39.13 -20.38 -2.76
CA ILE A 267 39.67 -19.99 -4.08
C ILE A 267 38.55 -19.44 -5.00
N SER A 268 37.37 -20.05 -4.99
CA SER A 268 36.18 -19.63 -5.72
C SER A 268 34.92 -19.77 -4.85
N TYR A 269 33.78 -19.27 -5.32
CA TYR A 269 32.49 -19.58 -4.70
C TYR A 269 32.19 -21.08 -4.82
N GLU A 270 31.49 -21.62 -3.82
CA GLU A 270 30.91 -22.97 -3.87
C GLU A 270 29.62 -22.98 -4.72
N ASP A 271 29.16 -24.17 -5.09
CA ASP A 271 27.90 -24.35 -5.83
C ASP A 271 26.72 -23.68 -5.10
N ALA A 272 25.91 -22.94 -5.85
CA ALA A 272 24.85 -22.13 -5.28
C ALA A 272 23.70 -22.99 -4.69
N LEU A 273 23.31 -22.70 -3.45
CA LEU A 273 22.07 -23.24 -2.88
C LEU A 273 20.87 -22.55 -3.53
N LYS A 274 20.04 -23.30 -4.26
CA LYS A 274 18.78 -22.82 -4.84
C LYS A 274 17.61 -22.97 -3.86
N ILE A 275 16.95 -21.86 -3.55
CA ILE A 275 15.66 -21.80 -2.85
C ILE A 275 14.60 -21.41 -3.87
N ASP A 276 13.76 -22.37 -4.25
CA ASP A 276 12.78 -22.20 -5.33
C ASP A 276 11.43 -21.68 -4.78
N PHE A 277 10.99 -20.52 -5.27
CA PHE A 277 9.71 -19.90 -4.88
C PHE A 277 8.53 -20.34 -5.74
N SER A 278 8.78 -20.99 -6.89
CA SER A 278 7.73 -21.44 -7.80
C SER A 278 6.98 -22.68 -7.30
N LYS A 279 7.60 -23.41 -6.36
CA LYS A 279 7.00 -24.61 -5.76
C LYS A 279 5.73 -24.25 -4.99
N ASN A 280 4.63 -24.94 -5.27
CA ASN A 280 3.35 -24.77 -4.58
C ASN A 280 3.36 -25.44 -3.20
N ILE A 281 4.14 -24.85 -2.29
CA ILE A 281 4.44 -25.35 -0.95
C ILE A 281 4.24 -24.20 0.04
N GLU A 282 3.91 -24.53 1.29
CA GLU A 282 3.86 -23.52 2.35
C GLU A 282 5.28 -22.98 2.61
N GLN A 283 5.52 -21.77 2.14
CA GLN A 283 6.77 -21.05 2.27
C GLN A 283 6.51 -19.70 2.95
N SER A 284 7.40 -19.30 3.85
CA SER A 284 7.30 -17.99 4.50
C SER A 284 8.67 -17.38 4.76
N VAL A 285 8.74 -16.04 4.65
CA VAL A 285 9.94 -15.27 4.94
C VAL A 285 9.64 -14.25 6.02
N LYS A 286 10.38 -14.33 7.13
CA LYS A 286 10.19 -13.48 8.31
C LYS A 286 11.50 -12.86 8.76
N PRO A 287 11.46 -11.67 9.37
CA PRO A 287 12.64 -11.14 10.04
C PRO A 287 12.90 -11.92 11.34
N ILE A 288 14.18 -12.13 11.66
CA ILE A 288 14.61 -12.78 12.90
C ILE A 288 15.75 -12.00 13.56
N ALA A 289 15.76 -12.00 14.89
CA ALA A 289 16.85 -11.44 15.70
C ALA A 289 18.01 -12.45 15.78
N THR A 290 19.20 -12.07 15.30
CA THR A 290 20.43 -12.88 15.42
C THR A 290 21.26 -12.52 16.64
N GLY A 291 20.83 -11.54 17.43
CA GLY A 291 21.54 -11.12 18.64
C GLY A 291 21.39 -12.10 19.81
N PRO A 292 22.33 -12.07 20.77
CA PRO A 292 22.17 -12.82 22.01
C PRO A 292 20.84 -12.41 22.67
N TRP A 293 20.06 -13.41 23.09
CA TRP A 293 18.74 -13.25 23.72
C TRP A 293 17.60 -12.74 22.83
N GLY A 294 17.76 -12.71 21.50
CA GLY A 294 16.66 -12.35 20.59
C GLY A 294 16.22 -10.88 20.68
N ALA A 295 17.10 -9.98 21.13
CA ALA A 295 16.78 -8.57 21.30
C ALA A 295 16.52 -7.88 19.93
N PRO A 296 15.49 -7.02 19.81
CA PRO A 296 15.09 -6.38 18.54
C PRO A 296 16.17 -5.52 17.87
N LEU A 297 17.13 -5.01 18.67
CA LEU A 297 18.29 -4.24 18.19
C LEU A 297 19.20 -5.07 17.26
N PHE A 298 19.05 -6.39 17.24
CA PHE A 298 19.81 -7.31 16.41
C PHE A 298 18.92 -8.03 15.38
N ASN A 299 17.81 -7.41 14.95
CA ASN A 299 17.00 -7.90 13.82
C ASN A 299 17.73 -7.70 12.49
N LYS A 300 18.83 -8.45 12.30
CA LYS A 300 19.74 -8.34 11.14
C LYS A 300 19.58 -9.48 10.14
N ALA A 301 18.69 -10.44 10.40
CA ALA A 301 18.52 -11.58 9.52
C ALA A 301 17.08 -11.77 9.03
N ILE A 302 16.99 -12.48 7.91
CA ILE A 302 15.75 -13.09 7.41
C ILE A 302 15.86 -14.60 7.62
N ILE A 303 14.72 -15.22 7.96
CA ILE A 303 14.58 -16.67 7.97
C ILE A 303 13.61 -17.07 6.87
N TYR A 304 14.03 -18.02 6.04
CA TYR A 304 13.17 -18.73 5.10
C TYR A 304 12.73 -20.05 5.72
N GLU A 305 11.42 -20.24 5.84
CA GLU A 305 10.79 -21.45 6.35
C GLU A 305 9.97 -22.08 5.21
N SER A 306 10.07 -23.40 5.06
CA SER A 306 9.29 -24.18 4.07
C SER A 306 8.88 -25.51 4.70
N SER A 307 7.72 -26.06 4.32
CA SER A 307 7.29 -27.37 4.84
C SER A 307 8.20 -28.54 4.43
N GLU A 308 9.06 -28.36 3.42
CA GLU A 308 10.08 -29.36 3.03
C GLU A 308 11.31 -29.34 3.94
N LEU A 309 11.55 -28.24 4.66
CA LEU A 309 12.74 -28.04 5.48
C LEU A 309 12.41 -28.24 6.96
N THR A 310 13.19 -29.07 7.65
CA THR A 310 13.07 -29.24 9.10
C THR A 310 13.60 -28.03 9.86
N ASP A 311 14.69 -27.43 9.36
CA ASP A 311 15.31 -26.22 9.91
C ASP A 311 15.23 -25.08 8.87
N GLY A 312 14.79 -23.90 9.30
CA GLY A 312 14.72 -22.71 8.44
C GLY A 312 16.11 -22.22 8.03
N ILE A 313 16.21 -21.61 6.85
CA ILE A 313 17.46 -21.04 6.33
C ILE A 313 17.58 -19.60 6.84
N VAL A 314 18.57 -19.35 7.70
CA VAL A 314 18.83 -18.02 8.28
C VAL A 314 19.91 -17.31 7.49
N ILE A 315 19.59 -16.12 6.99
CA ILE A 315 20.47 -15.25 6.21
C ILE A 315 20.57 -13.90 6.94
N GLU A 316 21.77 -13.57 7.41
CA GLU A 316 22.10 -12.33 8.10
C GLU A 316 22.77 -11.31 7.18
N PHE A 317 22.33 -10.06 7.35
CA PHE A 317 22.85 -8.87 6.70
C PHE A 317 23.61 -8.03 7.73
N PRO A 318 24.94 -8.11 7.78
CA PRO A 318 25.72 -7.36 8.75
C PRO A 318 25.66 -5.86 8.45
N GLU A 319 24.85 -5.13 9.23
CA GLU A 319 24.82 -3.66 9.30
C GLU A 319 25.11 -3.19 10.73
N LEU A 320 25.89 -2.11 10.89
CA LEU A 320 26.31 -1.60 12.21
C LEU A 320 25.19 -0.85 12.93
N THR A 321 24.38 -0.06 12.22
CA THR A 321 23.47 0.93 12.82
C THR A 321 22.03 0.92 12.28
N SER A 322 21.76 0.27 11.15
CA SER A 322 20.44 0.23 10.49
C SER A 322 19.94 -1.20 10.27
N SER A 323 18.65 -1.36 9.95
CA SER A 323 18.07 -2.59 9.40
C SER A 323 17.61 -2.44 7.95
N THR A 324 17.92 -1.32 7.31
CA THR A 324 17.40 -0.91 6.00
C THR A 324 17.74 -1.88 4.88
N ARG A 325 18.90 -2.53 4.93
CA ARG A 325 19.31 -3.55 3.95
C ARG A 325 18.56 -4.86 4.13
N ARG A 326 18.42 -5.31 5.39
CA ARG A 326 17.60 -6.50 5.71
C ARG A 326 16.15 -6.29 5.30
N ASP A 327 15.60 -5.11 5.58
CA ASP A 327 14.22 -4.76 5.23
C ASP A 327 14.01 -4.67 3.71
N HIS A 328 15.02 -4.19 2.97
CA HIS A 328 15.02 -4.22 1.51
C HIS A 328 15.01 -5.65 0.96
N TRP A 329 15.92 -6.51 1.41
CA TRP A 329 15.95 -7.92 1.02
C TRP A 329 14.69 -8.68 1.39
N LEU A 330 14.15 -8.42 2.59
CA LEU A 330 12.89 -9.00 3.04
C LEU A 330 11.74 -8.60 2.12
N ALA A 331 11.67 -7.33 1.71
CA ALA A 331 10.63 -6.85 0.81
C ALA A 331 10.74 -7.47 -0.59
N LEU A 332 11.93 -7.50 -1.18
CA LEU A 332 12.16 -8.11 -2.50
C LEU A 332 11.86 -9.63 -2.50
N THR A 333 12.33 -10.34 -1.47
CA THR A 333 12.11 -11.79 -1.37
C THR A 333 10.62 -12.10 -1.19
N ARG A 334 9.92 -11.30 -0.37
CA ARG A 334 8.46 -11.42 -0.20
C ARG A 334 7.70 -11.11 -1.48
N GLU A 335 8.14 -10.13 -2.27
CA GLU A 335 7.49 -9.81 -3.54
C GLU A 335 7.47 -11.01 -4.48
N ILE A 336 8.61 -11.67 -4.68
CA ILE A 336 8.70 -12.82 -5.58
C ILE A 336 7.91 -14.01 -5.03
N LEU A 337 7.96 -14.23 -3.71
CA LEU A 337 7.15 -15.26 -3.07
C LEU A 337 5.65 -15.02 -3.27
N LEU A 338 5.18 -13.79 -3.04
CA LEU A 338 3.77 -13.42 -3.20
C LEU A 338 3.33 -13.45 -4.67
N LEU A 339 4.20 -13.12 -5.63
CA LEU A 339 3.95 -13.28 -7.06
C LEU A 339 3.60 -14.74 -7.40
N HIS A 340 4.43 -15.70 -6.97
CA HIS A 340 4.17 -17.13 -7.24
C HIS A 340 2.91 -17.64 -6.53
N GLN A 341 2.67 -17.17 -5.30
CA GLN A 341 1.41 -17.44 -4.59
C GLN A 341 0.20 -16.88 -5.33
N PHE A 342 0.30 -15.67 -5.90
CA PHE A 342 -0.76 -15.06 -6.70
C PHE A 342 -1.04 -15.88 -7.96
N LEU A 343 -0.01 -16.23 -8.74
CA LEU A 343 -0.16 -17.02 -9.97
C LEU A 343 -0.82 -18.38 -9.69
N SER A 344 -0.43 -19.04 -8.60
CA SER A 344 -1.04 -20.30 -8.15
C SER A 344 -2.49 -20.11 -7.68
N THR A 345 -2.76 -19.09 -6.85
CA THR A 345 -4.09 -18.84 -6.26
C THR A 345 -5.13 -18.52 -7.31
N PHE A 346 -4.78 -17.69 -8.30
CA PHE A 346 -5.69 -17.30 -9.38
C PHE A 346 -5.66 -18.25 -10.59
N ASN A 347 -4.83 -19.32 -10.53
CA ASN A 347 -4.69 -20.35 -11.56
C ASN A 347 -4.45 -19.76 -12.96
N VAL A 348 -3.46 -18.85 -13.04
CA VAL A 348 -3.08 -18.19 -14.31
C VAL A 348 -2.29 -19.18 -15.16
N LYS A 349 -2.99 -19.95 -16.00
CA LYS A 349 -2.38 -21.02 -16.82
C LYS A 349 -1.69 -20.53 -18.08
N CYS A 350 -2.04 -19.34 -18.59
CA CYS A 350 -1.48 -18.81 -19.82
C CYS A 350 -0.06 -18.28 -19.56
N PRO A 351 0.99 -18.82 -20.22
CA PRO A 351 2.37 -18.38 -19.99
C PRO A 351 2.59 -16.90 -20.29
N ILE A 352 1.87 -16.35 -21.28
CA ILE A 352 1.99 -14.92 -21.66
C ILE A 352 1.44 -14.02 -20.54
N GLN A 353 0.31 -14.38 -19.93
CA GLN A 353 -0.28 -13.62 -18.83
C GLN A 353 0.55 -13.74 -17.55
N ALA A 354 1.10 -14.93 -17.29
CA ALA A 354 2.03 -15.13 -16.18
C ALA A 354 3.30 -14.29 -16.39
N TRP A 355 3.86 -14.30 -17.59
CA TRP A 355 5.04 -13.52 -17.96
C TRP A 355 4.81 -12.01 -17.84
N GLU A 356 3.63 -11.50 -18.21
CA GLU A 356 3.28 -10.09 -18.01
C GLU A 356 3.34 -9.69 -16.53
N MET A 357 2.90 -10.57 -15.62
CA MET A 357 3.02 -10.31 -14.18
C MET A 357 4.46 -10.41 -13.67
N HIS A 358 5.25 -11.36 -14.18
CA HIS A 358 6.69 -11.38 -13.94
C HIS A 358 7.32 -10.06 -14.40
N ALA A 359 6.99 -9.59 -15.60
CA ALA A 359 7.54 -8.39 -16.17
C ALA A 359 7.20 -7.13 -15.37
N ARG A 360 5.94 -6.97 -14.95
CA ARG A 360 5.51 -5.88 -14.07
C ARG A 360 6.27 -5.88 -12.75
N THR A 361 6.50 -7.06 -12.18
CA THR A 361 7.25 -7.23 -10.93
C THR A 361 8.74 -6.90 -11.11
N ILE A 362 9.35 -7.30 -12.23
CA ILE A 362 10.74 -6.96 -12.54
C ILE A 362 10.89 -5.44 -12.68
N LEU A 363 9.99 -4.79 -13.43
CA LEU A 363 9.99 -3.34 -13.60
C LEU A 363 9.77 -2.61 -12.26
N SER A 364 8.90 -3.12 -11.39
CA SER A 364 8.66 -2.53 -10.07
C SER A 364 9.92 -2.56 -9.18
N ILE A 365 10.68 -3.65 -9.22
CA ILE A 365 11.96 -3.79 -8.51
C ILE A 365 13.02 -2.85 -9.09
N ILE A 366 13.09 -2.71 -10.41
CA ILE A 366 14.04 -1.80 -11.06
C ILE A 366 13.72 -0.34 -10.72
N ARG A 367 12.44 0.05 -10.69
CA ARG A 367 12.02 1.38 -10.22
C ARG A 367 12.41 1.62 -8.77
N LEU A 368 12.27 0.61 -7.91
CA LEU A 368 12.71 0.70 -6.52
C LEU A 368 14.24 0.93 -6.42
N HIS A 369 15.03 0.18 -7.19
CA HIS A 369 16.49 0.38 -7.24
C HIS A 369 16.82 1.80 -7.70
N ALA A 370 16.18 2.28 -8.78
CA ALA A 370 16.36 3.63 -9.29
C ALA A 370 15.98 4.71 -8.26
N ALA A 371 14.87 4.53 -7.54
CA ALA A 371 14.44 5.46 -6.50
C ALA A 371 15.41 5.49 -5.31
N ARG A 372 15.95 4.34 -4.90
CA ARG A 372 16.97 4.26 -3.83
C ARG A 372 18.28 4.92 -4.24
N GLU A 373 18.72 4.72 -5.48
CA GLU A 373 19.91 5.39 -6.03
C GLU A 373 19.69 6.89 -6.21
N MET A 374 18.47 7.32 -6.53
CA MET A 374 18.12 8.74 -6.61
C MET A 374 18.11 9.41 -5.22
N LEU A 375 17.56 8.72 -4.21
CA LEU A 375 17.29 9.20 -2.86
C LEU A 375 18.26 8.61 -1.81
N LYS A 376 19.57 8.53 -2.12
CA LYS A 376 20.59 7.87 -1.26
C LYS A 376 20.59 8.29 0.20
N LEU A 377 20.28 9.57 0.47
CA LEU A 377 20.28 10.14 1.82
C LEU A 377 19.10 9.65 2.67
N SER A 378 17.99 9.30 2.03
CA SER A 378 16.77 8.84 2.69
C SER A 378 16.07 7.85 1.75
N PRO A 379 16.52 6.57 1.73
CA PRO A 379 15.96 5.59 0.81
C PRO A 379 14.46 5.39 1.11
N PRO A 380 13.62 5.27 0.06
CA PRO A 380 12.19 5.07 0.25
C PRO A 380 11.88 3.70 0.87
N ASP A 381 10.71 3.58 1.48
CA ASP A 381 10.18 2.29 1.92
C ASP A 381 10.02 1.36 0.70
N PRO A 382 10.74 0.21 0.67
CA PRO A 382 10.64 -0.76 -0.41
C PRO A 382 9.22 -1.15 -0.77
N THR A 383 8.32 -1.25 0.21
CA THR A 383 6.98 -1.76 -0.08
C THR A 383 6.12 -0.83 -0.92
N LYS A 384 6.39 0.48 -0.96
CA LYS A 384 5.61 1.44 -1.77
C LYS A 384 5.80 1.28 -3.28
N PHE A 385 6.90 0.65 -3.72
CA PHE A 385 7.21 0.42 -5.13
C PHE A 385 6.81 -0.97 -5.61
N LEU A 386 6.64 -1.92 -4.70
CA LEU A 386 6.33 -3.30 -5.01
C LEU A 386 4.83 -3.49 -5.19
N ILE A 387 4.40 -4.50 -5.94
CA ILE A 387 2.97 -4.73 -6.22
C ILE A 387 2.38 -5.58 -5.10
N PHE A 388 2.88 -6.80 -4.90
CA PHE A 388 2.26 -7.74 -3.99
C PHE A 388 2.53 -7.42 -2.53
N ALA A 389 3.77 -7.04 -2.20
CA ALA A 389 4.15 -6.65 -0.85
C ALA A 389 3.41 -5.40 -0.35
N LEU A 390 2.96 -4.55 -1.28
CA LEU A 390 2.11 -3.39 -0.99
C LEU A 390 0.69 -3.82 -0.61
N PHE A 391 0.02 -4.60 -1.47
CA PHE A 391 -1.36 -5.03 -1.23
C PHE A 391 -1.51 -6.15 -0.19
N ASP A 392 -0.42 -6.82 0.20
CA ASP A 392 -0.43 -7.68 1.39
C ASP A 392 -0.51 -6.86 2.69
N LYS A 393 0.08 -5.66 2.71
CA LYS A 393 0.10 -4.76 3.88
C LYS A 393 -1.10 -3.82 3.97
N ILE A 394 -1.62 -3.36 2.82
CA ILE A 394 -2.69 -2.36 2.74
C ILE A 394 -4.07 -3.00 2.96
N PRO A 395 -4.99 -2.33 3.70
CA PRO A 395 -6.36 -2.81 3.84
C PRO A 395 -7.07 -2.93 2.49
N LYS A 396 -7.86 -4.00 2.30
CA LYS A 396 -8.52 -4.34 1.02
C LYS A 396 -7.60 -4.59 -0.18
N GLY A 397 -6.30 -4.82 0.04
CA GLY A 397 -5.41 -5.16 -1.06
C GLY A 397 -5.73 -6.50 -1.75
N ASP A 398 -6.44 -7.42 -1.08
CA ASP A 398 -6.97 -8.66 -1.70
C ASP A 398 -7.93 -8.36 -2.85
N TYR A 399 -8.81 -7.37 -2.66
CA TYR A 399 -9.76 -6.96 -3.69
C TYR A 399 -9.06 -6.35 -4.91
N VAL A 400 -7.98 -5.59 -4.68
CA VAL A 400 -7.16 -5.04 -5.78
C VAL A 400 -6.45 -6.18 -6.52
N LEU A 401 -5.87 -7.15 -5.83
CA LEU A 401 -5.25 -8.32 -6.46
C LEU A 401 -6.25 -9.14 -7.28
N GLU A 402 -7.47 -9.33 -6.78
CA GLU A 402 -8.55 -9.99 -7.54
C GLU A 402 -8.89 -9.23 -8.82
N LYS A 403 -9.00 -7.89 -8.75
CA LYS A 403 -9.24 -7.04 -9.93
C LYS A 403 -8.08 -7.07 -10.92
N ILE A 404 -6.84 -7.12 -10.45
CA ILE A 404 -5.66 -7.33 -11.31
C ILE A 404 -5.79 -8.67 -12.04
N ALA A 405 -6.12 -9.76 -11.33
CA ALA A 405 -6.30 -11.07 -11.93
C ALA A 405 -7.44 -11.12 -12.98
N GLU A 406 -8.54 -10.41 -12.75
CA GLU A 406 -9.62 -10.25 -13.74
C GLU A 406 -9.14 -9.46 -14.98
N SER A 407 -8.42 -8.35 -14.76
CA SER A 407 -7.88 -7.53 -15.85
C SER A 407 -6.94 -8.31 -16.77
N LEU A 408 -6.10 -9.18 -16.21
CA LEU A 408 -5.16 -10.02 -16.95
C LEU A 408 -5.86 -11.00 -17.89
N LYS A 409 -7.04 -11.51 -17.50
CA LYS A 409 -7.83 -12.42 -18.34
C LYS A 409 -8.40 -11.72 -19.57
N THR A 410 -8.63 -10.40 -19.47
CA THR A 410 -9.23 -9.58 -20.53
C THR A 410 -8.23 -8.83 -21.38
N ALA A 411 -6.98 -8.70 -20.93
CA ALA A 411 -5.93 -8.00 -21.65
C ALA A 411 -5.50 -8.80 -22.90
N SER A 412 -5.49 -8.13 -24.07
CA SER A 412 -4.97 -8.71 -25.30
C SER A 412 -3.45 -8.87 -25.21
N PRO A 413 -2.90 -10.04 -25.55
CA PRO A 413 -1.46 -10.24 -25.58
C PRO A 413 -0.85 -9.45 -26.76
N GLY A 414 0.27 -8.74 -26.53
CA GLY A 414 1.10 -8.20 -27.63
C GLY A 414 1.25 -6.68 -27.72
N HIS A 415 0.67 -5.89 -26.80
CA HIS A 415 0.81 -4.43 -26.86
C HIS A 415 2.28 -3.99 -26.75
N SER A 416 2.73 -3.05 -27.59
CA SER A 416 4.14 -2.59 -27.63
C SER A 416 4.61 -1.93 -26.32
N CYS A 417 3.68 -1.30 -25.59
CA CYS A 417 3.91 -0.70 -24.27
C CYS A 417 3.64 -1.63 -23.08
N SER A 418 3.36 -2.93 -23.32
CA SER A 418 3.19 -3.92 -22.24
C SER A 418 4.49 -4.10 -21.47
N ALA A 419 4.42 -4.48 -20.18
CA ALA A 419 5.62 -4.71 -19.38
C ALA A 419 6.52 -5.79 -20.01
N SER A 420 5.93 -6.87 -20.52
CA SER A 420 6.65 -7.94 -21.23
C SER A 420 7.41 -7.43 -22.45
N SER A 421 6.77 -6.58 -23.26
CA SER A 421 7.33 -6.02 -24.50
C SER A 421 8.46 -5.04 -24.21
N LEU A 422 8.28 -4.18 -23.21
CA LEU A 422 9.29 -3.21 -22.78
C LEU A 422 10.55 -3.91 -22.26
N LEU A 423 10.40 -4.91 -21.38
CA LEU A 423 11.53 -5.68 -20.88
C LEU A 423 12.28 -6.39 -22.00
N ARG A 424 11.56 -7.04 -22.93
CA ARG A 424 12.17 -7.68 -24.10
C ARG A 424 12.99 -6.69 -24.92
N ARG A 425 12.44 -5.51 -25.22
CA ARG A 425 13.09 -4.48 -26.04
C ARG A 425 14.26 -3.80 -25.35
N MET A 426 14.28 -3.77 -24.02
CA MET A 426 15.45 -3.33 -23.22
C MET A 426 16.59 -4.36 -23.17
N ASN A 427 16.60 -5.29 -24.13
CA ASN A 427 17.63 -6.31 -24.34
C ASN A 427 17.81 -7.27 -23.16
N VAL A 428 16.68 -7.76 -22.66
CA VAL A 428 16.61 -9.08 -22.03
C VAL A 428 16.92 -10.10 -23.12
N ARG A 429 17.97 -10.93 -22.92
CA ARG A 429 18.42 -11.95 -23.89
C ARG A 429 17.22 -12.70 -24.49
N GLU A 430 16.90 -12.45 -25.76
CA GLU A 430 17.08 -13.52 -26.74
C GLU A 430 16.14 -14.72 -26.75
N ALA A 431 14.98 -14.77 -26.07
CA ALA A 431 14.17 -16.00 -26.11
C ALA A 431 12.66 -15.85 -25.89
N MET A 432 11.93 -16.58 -26.73
CA MET A 432 10.47 -16.77 -26.83
C MET A 432 9.64 -15.51 -27.13
N ILE A 433 9.47 -15.24 -28.43
CA ILE A 433 8.20 -15.33 -29.21
C ILE A 433 8.53 -14.67 -30.55
N SER A 434 9.20 -15.39 -31.45
CA SER A 434 9.37 -14.99 -32.85
C SER A 434 8.33 -15.65 -33.77
N SER A 435 7.32 -16.32 -33.21
CA SER A 435 6.42 -17.19 -33.98
C SER A 435 4.95 -16.80 -33.92
N LEU A 436 4.61 -15.51 -33.78
CA LEU A 436 3.22 -15.02 -33.87
C LEU A 436 3.14 -13.48 -34.07
N GLU A 437 4.00 -12.91 -34.93
CA GLU A 437 3.90 -11.48 -35.30
C GLU A 437 3.11 -11.21 -36.60
N ASP A 438 2.59 -12.24 -37.28
CA ASP A 438 1.76 -12.04 -38.48
C ASP A 438 0.27 -12.25 -38.17
N GLU A 439 -0.34 -11.33 -37.42
CA GLU A 439 -1.74 -10.97 -37.65
C GLU A 439 -1.98 -9.54 -37.14
N VAL A 440 -1.82 -8.57 -38.04
CA VAL A 440 -2.26 -7.18 -37.87
C VAL A 440 -3.77 -7.19 -37.74
N THR A 441 -4.27 -7.49 -36.54
CA THR A 441 -5.66 -7.24 -36.18
C THR A 441 -5.72 -5.77 -35.81
N LYS A 442 -6.68 -5.02 -36.37
CA LYS A 442 -6.92 -3.61 -36.01
C LYS A 442 -7.07 -3.48 -34.49
N GLU A 443 -5.99 -3.10 -33.81
CA GLU A 443 -5.97 -2.86 -32.38
C GLU A 443 -6.70 -1.56 -32.08
N SER A 444 -7.83 -1.66 -31.39
CA SER A 444 -8.43 -0.51 -30.72
C SER A 444 -7.42 0.07 -29.73
N LEU A 445 -7.08 1.35 -29.88
CA LEU A 445 -6.26 2.13 -28.93
C LEU A 445 -6.88 2.22 -27.52
N ARG A 446 -8.11 1.71 -27.34
CA ARG A 446 -8.78 1.51 -26.06
C ARG A 446 -9.03 0.01 -25.84
N GLY A 447 -8.27 -0.60 -24.94
CA GLY A 447 -8.71 -1.81 -24.25
C GLY A 447 -9.93 -1.51 -23.36
N PRO A 448 -10.62 -2.52 -22.80
CA PRO A 448 -11.91 -2.36 -22.11
C PRO A 448 -11.80 -1.33 -20.97
N LEU A 449 -12.27 -0.10 -21.24
CA LEU A 449 -12.21 1.05 -20.35
C LEU A 449 -12.84 0.75 -18.97
N ASP A 450 -13.82 -0.15 -18.96
CA ASP A 450 -14.55 -0.62 -17.78
C ASP A 450 -13.66 -1.38 -16.78
N ASN A 451 -12.63 -2.11 -17.26
CA ASN A 451 -11.74 -2.87 -16.38
C ASN A 451 -10.66 -1.99 -15.74
N ILE A 452 -10.18 -0.98 -16.47
CA ILE A 452 -9.20 -0.03 -15.93
C ILE A 452 -9.87 0.89 -14.91
N THR A 453 -11.06 1.41 -15.20
CA THR A 453 -11.82 2.27 -14.28
C THR A 453 -12.27 1.52 -13.03
N SER A 454 -12.66 0.26 -13.14
CA SER A 454 -12.99 -0.57 -11.96
C SER A 454 -11.76 -0.91 -11.10
N LEU A 455 -10.60 -1.16 -11.72
CA LEU A 455 -9.34 -1.35 -11.01
C LEU A 455 -8.89 -0.06 -10.31
N GLU A 456 -8.96 1.08 -10.98
CA GLU A 456 -8.61 2.39 -10.43
C GLU A 456 -9.50 2.75 -9.23
N SER A 457 -10.80 2.50 -9.34
CA SER A 457 -11.75 2.66 -8.23
C SER A 457 -11.40 1.77 -7.02
N ALA A 458 -11.01 0.51 -7.27
CA ALA A 458 -10.56 -0.41 -6.23
C ALA A 458 -9.27 0.10 -5.53
N ILE A 459 -8.32 0.62 -6.30
CA ILE A 459 -7.07 1.20 -5.80
C ILE A 459 -7.35 2.43 -4.95
N ASN A 460 -8.15 3.38 -5.45
CA ASN A 460 -8.50 4.61 -4.72
C ASN A 460 -9.20 4.30 -3.40
N LYS A 461 -10.08 3.29 -3.38
CA LYS A 461 -10.71 2.81 -2.14
C LYS A 461 -9.70 2.24 -1.14
N ALA A 462 -8.75 1.41 -1.60
CA ALA A 462 -7.71 0.86 -0.75
C ALA A 462 -6.81 1.96 -0.16
N ARG A 463 -6.51 3.00 -0.94
CA ARG A 463 -5.72 4.16 -0.51
C ARG A 463 -6.41 4.99 0.56
N GLU A 464 -7.71 5.27 0.40
CA GLU A 464 -8.47 6.01 1.42
C GLU A 464 -8.51 5.24 2.75
N GLU A 465 -8.66 3.92 2.70
CA GLU A 465 -8.66 3.09 3.90
C GLU A 465 -7.27 2.96 4.55
N GLU A 466 -6.21 2.98 3.75
CA GLU A 466 -4.86 3.07 4.27
C GLU A 466 -4.63 4.40 4.98
N LYS A 467 -5.05 5.54 4.41
CA LYS A 467 -4.95 6.85 5.06
C LYS A 467 -5.68 6.85 6.40
N GLU A 468 -6.90 6.30 6.46
CA GLU A 468 -7.65 6.14 7.71
C GLU A 468 -6.90 5.25 8.72
N SER A 469 -6.36 4.11 8.26
CA SER A 469 -5.57 3.18 9.09
C SER A 469 -4.25 3.80 9.58
N ALA A 470 -3.58 4.60 8.76
CA ALA A 470 -2.33 5.27 9.08
C ALA A 470 -2.55 6.34 10.15
N VAL A 471 -3.62 7.13 10.05
CA VAL A 471 -4.02 8.09 11.09
C VAL A 471 -4.32 7.38 12.42
N ALA A 472 -5.04 6.25 12.36
CA ALA A 472 -5.31 5.44 13.55
C ALA A 472 -4.02 4.89 14.18
N LYS A 473 -3.10 4.35 13.37
CA LYS A 473 -1.79 3.85 13.82
C LYS A 473 -0.92 4.96 14.41
N ALA A 474 -0.84 6.12 13.77
CA ALA A 474 -0.10 7.28 14.28
C ALA A 474 -0.61 7.73 15.66
N THR A 475 -1.93 7.70 15.86
CA THR A 475 -2.53 7.97 17.17
C THR A 475 -2.09 6.93 18.21
N THR A 476 -2.02 5.65 17.83
CA THR A 476 -1.57 4.57 18.74
C THR A 476 -0.08 4.67 19.08
N THR A 477 0.77 5.05 18.13
CA THR A 477 2.22 5.17 18.33
C THR A 477 2.56 6.39 19.17
N HIS A 478 1.89 7.54 18.93
CA HIS A 478 2.02 8.72 19.77
C HIS A 478 1.71 8.40 21.24
N LEU A 479 0.61 7.70 21.51
CA LEU A 479 0.23 7.28 22.87
C LEU A 479 1.19 6.25 23.50
N LYS A 480 1.93 5.50 22.66
CA LYS A 480 2.98 4.58 23.10
C LYS A 480 4.26 5.32 23.44
N GLU A 481 4.65 6.33 22.65
CA GLU A 481 5.84 7.16 22.87
C GLU A 481 5.69 8.08 24.08
N GLU A 482 4.49 8.60 24.35
CA GLU A 482 4.22 9.40 25.55
C GLU A 482 4.25 8.57 26.85
N GLY A 483 4.38 7.24 26.79
CA GLY A 483 4.41 6.34 27.95
C GLY A 483 3.09 6.26 28.73
N ILE A 484 2.03 6.92 28.25
CA ILE A 484 0.74 7.06 28.93
C ILE A 484 0.06 5.69 29.11
N THR A 485 0.28 4.77 28.17
CA THR A 485 -0.28 3.40 28.17
C THR A 485 0.33 2.45 29.21
N GLU A 486 1.45 2.80 29.85
CA GLU A 486 2.07 2.01 30.92
C GLU A 486 1.43 2.28 32.30
N SER A 487 0.61 3.32 32.41
CA SER A 487 0.04 3.71 33.71
C SER A 487 -1.16 2.83 34.09
N THR A 488 -1.07 2.20 35.27
CA THR A 488 -2.20 1.53 35.95
C THR A 488 -3.37 2.48 36.18
N MET A 489 -3.10 3.80 36.22
CA MET A 489 -4.10 4.86 36.31
C MET A 489 -5.00 4.92 35.08
N VAL A 490 -4.49 4.73 33.86
CA VAL A 490 -5.32 4.66 32.66
C VAL A 490 -6.31 3.50 32.77
N LEU A 491 -5.85 2.30 33.14
CA LEU A 491 -6.74 1.16 33.36
C LEU A 491 -7.80 1.44 34.46
N MET A 492 -7.39 2.12 35.54
CA MET A 492 -8.26 2.49 36.65
C MET A 492 -9.35 3.49 36.23
N GLU A 493 -8.97 4.47 35.41
CA GLU A 493 -9.82 5.51 34.84
C GLU A 493 -10.81 4.89 33.83
N LEU A 494 -10.33 3.99 32.97
CA LEU A 494 -11.13 3.28 31.96
C LEU A 494 -12.13 2.30 32.61
N LEU A 495 -11.79 1.72 33.77
CA LEU A 495 -12.69 0.86 34.55
C LEU A 495 -13.68 1.63 35.44
N LYS A 496 -13.65 2.97 35.51
CA LYS A 496 -14.62 3.77 36.30
C LYS A 496 -16.09 3.38 36.10
N PRO A 497 -16.62 3.19 34.88
CA PRO A 497 -18.00 2.77 34.70
C PRO A 497 -18.27 1.37 35.29
N VAL A 498 -17.33 0.43 35.16
CA VAL A 498 -17.43 -0.91 35.74
C VAL A 498 -17.35 -0.87 37.27
N LYS A 499 -16.46 -0.05 37.82
CA LYS A 499 -16.32 0.18 39.26
C LYS A 499 -17.53 0.84 39.90
N THR A 500 -18.38 1.51 39.12
CA THR A 500 -19.63 2.09 39.64
C THR A 500 -20.75 1.05 39.68
N VAL A 501 -20.69 0.09 38.75
CA VAL A 501 -21.69 -0.97 38.59
C VAL A 501 -21.41 -2.15 39.52
N LEU A 502 -20.14 -2.53 39.69
CA LEU A 502 -19.71 -3.64 40.54
C LEU A 502 -20.18 -3.54 42.00
N PRO A 503 -20.05 -2.41 42.71
CA PRO A 503 -20.55 -2.29 44.07
C PRO A 503 -22.08 -2.39 44.11
N ARG A 504 -22.83 -1.84 43.15
CA ARG A 504 -24.29 -2.02 43.10
C ARG A 504 -24.72 -3.48 42.95
N PHE A 505 -23.96 -4.28 42.18
CA PHE A 505 -24.17 -5.72 42.11
C PHE A 505 -23.78 -6.43 43.40
N GLN A 506 -22.71 -6.00 44.06
CA GLN A 506 -22.29 -6.52 45.35
C GLN A 506 -23.30 -6.17 46.47
N GLU A 507 -23.87 -4.96 46.52
CA GLU A 507 -24.94 -4.56 47.45
C GLU A 507 -26.19 -5.45 47.27
N ILE A 508 -26.53 -5.79 46.02
CA ILE A 508 -27.60 -6.73 45.72
C ILE A 508 -27.25 -8.12 46.27
N LEU A 509 -26.06 -8.64 46.00
CA LEU A 509 -25.58 -9.95 46.47
C LEU A 509 -25.40 -10.04 48.00
N MET A 510 -25.04 -8.93 48.65
CA MET A 510 -24.84 -8.81 50.10
C MET A 510 -26.16 -8.52 50.85
N TRP A 511 -27.32 -8.65 50.19
CA TRP A 511 -28.65 -8.53 50.79
C TRP A 511 -28.97 -7.18 51.44
N GLU A 512 -28.30 -6.11 51.02
CA GLU A 512 -28.50 -4.77 51.60
C GLU A 512 -29.90 -4.19 51.30
N LYS A 513 -30.52 -4.65 50.19
CA LYS A 513 -31.93 -4.39 49.85
C LYS A 513 -32.69 -5.71 49.59
N PRO A 514 -33.24 -6.35 50.64
CA PRO A 514 -33.72 -7.74 50.58
C PRO A 514 -34.85 -7.95 49.56
N VAL A 515 -35.73 -6.97 49.37
CA VAL A 515 -36.85 -7.08 48.41
C VAL A 515 -36.35 -7.10 46.95
N THR A 516 -35.38 -6.26 46.61
CA THR A 516 -34.78 -6.26 45.26
C THR A 516 -33.92 -7.51 45.03
N THR A 517 -33.20 -7.98 46.04
CA THR A 517 -32.41 -9.21 45.93
C THR A 517 -33.29 -10.43 45.72
N LEU A 518 -34.40 -10.53 46.45
CA LEU A 518 -35.38 -11.62 46.30
C LEU A 518 -35.99 -11.63 44.89
N ASN A 519 -36.34 -10.46 44.34
CA ASN A 519 -36.86 -10.34 42.98
C ASN A 519 -35.82 -10.71 41.91
N VAL A 520 -34.56 -10.29 42.07
CA VAL A 520 -33.47 -10.66 41.15
C VAL A 520 -33.19 -12.16 41.22
N MET A 521 -33.18 -12.75 42.42
CA MET A 521 -32.99 -14.17 42.64
C MET A 521 -34.13 -15.00 42.06
N ALA A 522 -35.38 -14.62 42.31
CA ALA A 522 -36.57 -15.28 41.76
C ALA A 522 -36.59 -15.19 40.22
N SER A 523 -36.21 -14.03 39.66
CA SER A 523 -36.10 -13.83 38.22
C SER A 523 -35.00 -14.69 37.61
N ALA A 524 -33.82 -14.73 38.24
CA ALA A 524 -32.69 -15.56 37.79
C ALA A 524 -33.05 -17.05 37.82
N LEU A 525 -33.63 -17.54 38.93
CA LEU A 525 -34.07 -18.93 39.07
C LEU A 525 -35.15 -19.29 38.03
N MET A 526 -36.09 -18.39 37.76
CA MET A 526 -37.11 -18.58 36.73
C MET A 526 -36.53 -18.61 35.30
N ILE A 527 -35.50 -17.79 35.03
CA ILE A 527 -34.78 -17.78 33.75
C ILE A 527 -34.01 -19.09 33.54
N THR A 528 -33.36 -19.61 34.59
CA THR A 528 -32.65 -20.88 34.54
C THR A 528 -33.62 -22.06 34.39
N TYR A 529 -34.72 -22.06 35.14
CA TYR A 529 -35.73 -23.13 35.10
C TYR A 529 -36.44 -23.25 33.74
N LYS A 530 -36.67 -22.13 33.05
CA LYS A 530 -37.33 -22.12 31.73
C LYS A 530 -36.37 -22.25 30.54
N GLU A 531 -35.07 -22.45 30.76
CA GLU A 531 -34.02 -22.41 29.72
C GLU A 531 -33.97 -21.08 28.94
N TRP A 532 -34.41 -19.96 29.54
CA TRP A 532 -34.47 -18.65 28.90
C TRP A 532 -33.14 -17.91 28.88
N VAL A 533 -32.05 -18.58 29.26
CA VAL A 533 -30.70 -18.00 29.32
C VAL A 533 -30.31 -17.32 28.01
N GLY A 534 -30.64 -17.91 26.86
CA GLY A 534 -30.38 -17.31 25.54
C GLY A 534 -31.17 -16.03 25.29
N LYS A 535 -32.45 -16.02 25.66
CA LYS A 535 -33.28 -14.80 25.58
C LYS A 535 -32.75 -13.70 26.51
N GLY A 536 -32.23 -14.07 27.69
CA GLY A 536 -31.56 -13.13 28.60
C GLY A 536 -30.31 -12.51 27.97
N ILE A 537 -29.47 -13.32 27.33
CA ILE A 537 -28.28 -12.85 26.61
C ILE A 537 -28.70 -11.92 25.45
N ALA A 538 -29.74 -12.27 24.69
CA ALA A 538 -30.24 -11.44 23.60
C ALA A 538 -30.73 -10.06 24.09
N VAL A 539 -31.50 -10.02 25.19
CA VAL A 539 -31.94 -8.75 25.81
C VAL A 539 -30.75 -7.90 26.23
N PHE A 540 -29.70 -8.51 26.79
CA PHE A 540 -28.47 -7.81 27.14
C PHE A 540 -27.76 -7.23 25.90
N LEU A 541 -27.64 -7.99 24.81
CA LEU A 541 -27.05 -7.51 23.56
C LEU A 541 -27.83 -6.32 22.97
N PHE A 542 -29.17 -6.39 22.95
CA PHE A 542 -30.01 -5.27 22.51
C PHE A 542 -29.90 -4.05 23.44
N TRP A 543 -29.76 -4.27 24.76
CA TRP A 543 -29.54 -3.18 25.71
C TRP A 543 -28.20 -2.47 25.47
N VAL A 544 -27.13 -3.22 25.16
CA VAL A 544 -25.83 -2.65 24.76
C VAL A 544 -25.97 -1.79 23.51
N VAL A 545 -26.66 -2.28 22.48
CA VAL A 545 -26.91 -1.52 21.24
C VAL A 545 -27.73 -0.26 21.52
N ALA A 546 -28.78 -0.35 22.33
CA ALA A 546 -29.58 0.81 22.73
C ALA A 546 -28.75 1.84 23.51
N TYR A 547 -27.80 1.39 24.34
CA TYR A 547 -26.86 2.26 25.02
C TYR A 547 -25.92 2.97 24.03
N MET A 548 -25.37 2.27 23.04
CA MET A 548 -24.54 2.86 21.99
C MET A 548 -25.32 3.91 21.17
N ILE A 549 -26.57 3.63 20.79
CA ILE A 549 -27.44 4.57 20.08
C ILE A 549 -27.74 5.81 20.94
N LYS A 550 -27.99 5.61 22.25
CA LYS A 550 -28.20 6.71 23.20
C LYS A 550 -26.94 7.54 23.36
N ALA A 551 -25.76 6.92 23.40
CA ALA A 551 -24.49 7.62 23.48
C ALA A 551 -24.23 8.49 22.23
N ARG A 552 -24.59 7.97 21.05
CA ARG A 552 -24.55 8.71 19.77
C ARG A 552 -25.51 9.90 19.76
N ARG A 553 -26.77 9.70 20.15
CA ARG A 553 -27.79 10.78 20.20
C ARG A 553 -27.40 11.89 21.17
N ASN A 554 -26.75 11.55 22.26
CA ASN A 554 -26.28 12.51 23.27
C ASN A 554 -24.94 13.18 22.90
N ARG A 555 -24.35 12.85 21.74
CA ARG A 555 -23.02 13.30 21.30
C ARG A 555 -21.94 13.16 22.40
N LEU A 556 -21.97 12.06 23.15
CA LEU A 556 -20.99 11.83 24.22
C LEU A 556 -19.55 11.73 23.69
N GLY A 557 -19.39 11.29 22.43
CA GLY A 557 -18.10 11.29 21.73
C GLY A 557 -17.49 12.69 21.52
N GLU A 558 -18.30 13.74 21.35
CA GLU A 558 -17.83 15.14 21.24
C GLU A 558 -17.53 15.76 22.62
N ARG A 559 -18.20 15.29 23.68
CA ARG A 559 -18.00 15.78 25.07
C ARG A 559 -16.85 15.10 25.80
N CYS A 560 -16.48 13.89 25.41
CA CYS A 560 -15.34 13.15 25.95
C CYS A 560 -14.20 13.10 24.91
N ASN A 561 -13.74 14.28 24.48
CA ASN A 561 -12.63 14.38 23.54
C ASN A 561 -11.30 13.91 24.14
N GLU A 562 -11.12 14.10 25.45
CA GLU A 562 -9.89 13.82 26.18
C GLU A 562 -10.21 13.12 27.50
N ILE A 563 -9.56 11.97 27.74
CA ILE A 563 -9.52 11.37 29.08
C ILE A 563 -8.37 12.07 29.81
N VAL A 564 -8.69 12.85 30.85
CA VAL A 564 -7.68 13.56 31.64
C VAL A 564 -7.16 12.63 32.73
N VAL A 565 -5.92 12.17 32.58
CA VAL A 565 -5.25 11.35 33.59
C VAL A 565 -4.32 12.25 34.40
N SER A 566 -4.50 12.31 35.72
CA SER A 566 -3.60 13.05 36.62
C SER A 566 -2.37 12.21 36.91
N LYS A 567 -1.16 12.78 36.73
CA LYS A 567 0.08 12.15 37.19
C LYS A 567 0.10 12.11 38.72
N SER A 568 -0.21 10.96 39.33
CA SER A 568 0.38 10.66 40.64
C SER A 568 1.47 9.62 40.44
N SER A 569 2.69 10.01 40.77
CA SER A 569 3.89 9.19 40.74
C SER A 569 3.64 7.83 41.40
N ASP A 570 3.66 6.76 40.61
CA ASP A 570 4.21 5.47 41.05
C ASP A 570 4.76 4.73 39.85
N LYS A 571 6.11 4.65 39.79
CA LYS A 571 6.84 3.83 38.83
C LYS A 571 6.69 2.36 39.23
N SER A 572 5.66 1.69 38.73
CA SER A 572 5.65 0.23 38.66
C SER A 572 5.97 -0.21 37.23
N THR A 573 6.99 -1.05 37.06
CA THR A 573 7.33 -1.71 35.80
C THR A 573 6.15 -2.55 35.29
N SER A 574 5.42 -2.05 34.30
CA SER A 574 4.35 -2.78 33.63
C SER A 574 4.90 -3.73 32.56
N THR A 575 4.35 -4.94 32.49
CA THR A 575 4.69 -5.93 31.47
C THR A 575 4.09 -5.56 30.10
N ARG A 576 4.72 -6.00 29.00
CA ARG A 576 4.28 -5.73 27.61
C ARG A 576 2.82 -6.11 27.35
N GLU A 577 2.32 -7.12 28.04
CA GLU A 577 0.93 -7.59 27.98
C GLU A 577 -0.08 -6.56 28.51
N MET A 578 0.28 -5.78 29.53
CA MET A 578 -0.58 -4.70 30.04
C MET A 578 -0.75 -3.58 29.02
N GLN A 579 0.28 -3.29 28.23
CA GLN A 579 0.24 -2.26 27.20
C GLN A 579 -0.76 -2.63 26.09
N GLU A 580 -0.68 -3.86 25.61
CA GLU A 580 -1.59 -4.38 24.56
C GLU A 580 -3.04 -4.39 25.06
N ALA A 581 -3.27 -4.77 26.33
CA ALA A 581 -4.59 -4.74 26.95
C ALA A 581 -5.18 -3.33 27.10
N ASN A 582 -4.36 -2.34 27.50
CA ASN A 582 -4.78 -0.95 27.64
C ASN A 582 -5.16 -0.32 26.27
N ILE A 583 -4.38 -0.60 25.22
CA ILE A 583 -4.70 -0.16 23.86
C ILE A 583 -6.00 -0.79 23.37
N ALA A 584 -6.19 -2.10 23.62
CA ALA A 584 -7.42 -2.80 23.26
C ALA A 584 -8.64 -2.20 23.96
N LEU A 585 -8.53 -1.88 25.26
CA LEU A 585 -9.62 -1.28 26.03
C LEU A 585 -9.98 0.11 25.52
N LEU A 586 -8.99 0.95 25.17
CA LEU A 586 -9.24 2.28 24.59
C LEU A 586 -9.93 2.18 23.21
N LYS A 587 -9.53 1.22 22.37
CA LYS A 587 -10.20 0.95 21.09
C LYS A 587 -11.65 0.52 21.31
N ILE A 588 -11.90 -0.41 22.24
CA ILE A 588 -13.25 -0.84 22.61
C ILE A 588 -14.09 0.36 23.09
N GLN A 589 -13.53 1.21 23.94
CA GLN A 589 -14.22 2.42 24.41
C GLN A 589 -14.52 3.41 23.27
N SER A 590 -13.62 3.56 22.31
CA SER A 590 -13.82 4.36 21.08
C SER A 590 -15.06 3.90 20.29
N ILE A 591 -15.24 2.57 20.18
CA ILE A 591 -16.42 1.95 19.55
C ILE A 591 -17.68 2.23 20.38
N PHE A 592 -17.64 2.01 21.70
CA PHE A 592 -18.79 2.21 22.58
C PHE A 592 -19.25 3.67 22.66
N LEU A 593 -18.31 4.63 22.61
CA LEU A 593 -18.61 6.07 22.58
C LEU A 593 -18.95 6.58 21.16
N SER A 594 -18.97 5.69 20.16
CA SER A 594 -19.28 5.99 18.75
C SER A 594 -18.34 7.03 18.12
N LYS A 595 -17.09 7.14 18.58
CA LYS A 595 -16.11 8.08 18.02
C LYS A 595 -15.68 7.68 16.60
N ALA A 596 -15.74 6.39 16.29
CA ALA A 596 -15.59 5.87 14.94
C ALA A 596 -16.93 5.31 14.42
N PRO A 597 -17.78 6.15 13.77
CA PRO A 597 -19.15 5.78 13.44
C PRO A 597 -19.23 4.57 12.49
N LYS A 598 -18.33 4.47 11.51
CA LYS A 598 -18.26 3.34 10.57
C LYS A 598 -18.08 2.00 11.31
N HIS A 599 -17.12 1.92 12.25
CA HIS A 599 -16.86 0.69 13.00
C HIS A 599 -17.94 0.41 14.06
N ALA A 600 -18.47 1.45 14.71
CA ALA A 600 -19.56 1.32 15.67
C ALA A 600 -20.84 0.78 15.01
N ASP A 601 -21.17 1.24 13.80
CA ASP A 601 -22.33 0.76 13.03
C ASP A 601 -22.18 -0.73 12.67
N MET A 602 -20.98 -1.15 12.24
CA MET A 602 -20.70 -2.56 11.96
C MET A 602 -20.85 -3.44 13.21
N VAL A 603 -20.33 -2.99 14.36
CA VAL A 603 -20.45 -3.70 15.64
C VAL A 603 -21.91 -3.75 16.10
N MET A 604 -22.68 -2.67 15.94
CA MET A 604 -24.10 -2.66 16.27
C MET A 604 -24.89 -3.65 15.42
N VAL A 605 -24.66 -3.69 14.10
CA VAL A 605 -25.30 -4.68 13.22
C VAL A 605 -24.91 -6.11 13.60
N ALA A 606 -23.63 -6.36 13.90
CA ALA A 606 -23.17 -7.67 14.35
C ALA A 606 -23.81 -8.10 15.68
N LEU A 607 -23.93 -7.18 16.66
CA LEU A 607 -24.58 -7.43 17.95
C LEU A 607 -26.09 -7.66 17.80
N ILE A 608 -26.76 -6.93 16.91
CA ILE A 608 -28.17 -7.16 16.56
C ILE A 608 -28.34 -8.54 15.94
N GLY A 609 -27.52 -8.89 14.93
CA GLY A 609 -27.55 -10.19 14.28
C GLY A 609 -27.32 -11.34 15.26
N LEU A 610 -26.30 -11.23 16.12
CA LEU A 610 -26.02 -12.20 17.18
C LEU A 610 -27.19 -12.29 18.17
N GLY A 611 -27.77 -11.16 18.56
CA GLY A 611 -28.94 -11.09 19.44
C GLY A 611 -30.15 -11.83 18.86
N VAL A 612 -30.42 -11.67 17.55
CA VAL A 612 -31.49 -12.39 16.85
C VAL A 612 -31.23 -13.89 16.82
N ILE A 613 -30.01 -14.32 16.47
CA ILE A 613 -29.63 -15.74 16.42
C ILE A 613 -29.84 -16.40 17.78
N VAL A 614 -29.35 -15.77 18.86
CA VAL A 614 -29.45 -16.30 20.23
C VAL A 614 -30.89 -16.25 20.77
N ALA A 615 -31.72 -15.33 20.27
CA ALA A 615 -33.14 -15.25 20.63
C ALA A 615 -34.00 -16.33 19.94
N VAL A 616 -33.68 -16.66 18.68
CA VAL A 616 -34.45 -17.61 17.86
C VAL A 616 -34.04 -19.05 18.13
N ILE A 617 -32.73 -19.33 18.27
CA ILE A 617 -32.22 -20.68 18.43
C ILE A 617 -32.23 -21.05 19.93
N PRO A 618 -32.88 -22.17 20.33
CA PRO A 618 -32.81 -22.64 21.71
C PRO A 618 -31.36 -22.89 22.13
N THR A 619 -30.98 -22.42 23.32
CA THR A 619 -29.60 -22.43 23.84
C THR A 619 -28.91 -23.78 23.77
N LYS A 620 -29.67 -24.86 23.98
CA LYS A 620 -29.17 -26.24 23.88
C LYS A 620 -28.53 -26.57 22.54
N TYR A 621 -29.05 -26.04 21.42
CA TYR A 621 -28.46 -26.27 20.09
C TYR A 621 -27.21 -25.44 19.87
N ILE A 622 -27.15 -24.23 20.42
CA ILE A 622 -25.93 -23.39 20.40
C ILE A 622 -24.82 -24.07 21.20
N ILE A 623 -25.13 -24.60 22.38
CA ILE A 623 -24.17 -25.30 23.23
C ILE A 623 -23.71 -26.61 22.57
N MET A 624 -24.63 -27.40 22.01
CA MET A 624 -24.27 -28.61 21.26
C MET A 624 -23.39 -28.30 20.04
N GLY A 625 -23.69 -27.23 19.30
CA GLY A 625 -22.87 -26.77 18.18
C GLY A 625 -21.49 -26.28 18.61
N LEU A 626 -21.39 -25.55 19.72
CA LEU A 626 -20.12 -25.08 20.28
C LEU A 626 -19.24 -26.24 20.73
N ILE A 627 -19.82 -27.23 21.41
CA ILE A 627 -19.11 -28.45 21.82
C ILE A 627 -18.60 -29.17 20.58
N LEU A 628 -19.45 -29.39 19.58
CA LEU A 628 -19.06 -30.03 18.32
C LEU A 628 -17.94 -29.26 17.61
N TYR A 629 -18.03 -27.92 17.55
CA TYR A 629 -17.01 -27.05 16.97
C TYR A 629 -15.66 -27.16 17.72
N CYS A 630 -15.66 -27.10 19.05
CA CYS A 630 -14.45 -27.25 19.85
C CYS A 630 -13.79 -28.63 19.65
N PHE A 631 -14.58 -29.70 19.57
CA PHE A 631 -14.05 -31.04 19.31
C PHE A 631 -13.53 -31.21 17.88
N ILE A 632 -14.17 -30.60 16.88
CA ILE A 632 -13.66 -30.59 15.50
C ILE A 632 -12.36 -29.80 15.42
N MET A 633 -12.30 -28.62 16.05
CA MET A 633 -11.16 -27.72 15.98
C MET A 633 -9.91 -28.25 16.71
N THR A 634 -10.08 -29.04 17.77
CA THR A 634 -8.98 -29.73 18.47
C THR A 634 -8.50 -31.00 17.74
N SER A 635 -9.24 -31.45 16.72
CA SER A 635 -8.85 -32.62 15.94
C SER A 635 -7.77 -32.29 14.90
N LYS A 636 -6.87 -33.24 14.63
CA LYS A 636 -5.82 -33.13 13.59
C LYS A 636 -6.38 -32.87 12.19
N LEU A 637 -7.68 -33.10 11.95
CA LEU A 637 -8.34 -32.88 10.67
C LEU A 637 -8.42 -31.37 10.33
N THR A 638 -8.58 -30.51 11.33
CA THR A 638 -8.63 -29.06 11.15
C THR A 638 -7.24 -28.45 10.98
N GLN A 639 -6.18 -29.07 11.49
CA GLN A 639 -4.80 -28.59 11.25
C GLN A 639 -4.39 -28.65 9.76
N LYS A 640 -5.10 -29.47 8.95
CA LYS A 640 -4.97 -29.52 7.49
C LYS A 640 -5.86 -28.53 6.71
N PHE A 641 -6.93 -28.03 7.33
CA PHE A 641 -7.88 -27.08 6.71
C PHE A 641 -7.81 -25.69 7.33
N GLY A 642 -7.02 -25.52 8.38
CA GLY A 642 -6.95 -24.34 9.24
C GLY A 642 -5.94 -23.34 8.73
N ASN A 643 -6.07 -22.89 7.49
CA ASN A 643 -5.43 -21.65 7.08
C ASN A 643 -6.50 -20.66 6.64
N ASN A 644 -7.29 -20.17 7.60
CA ASN A 644 -8.22 -19.06 7.39
C ASN A 644 -7.44 -17.72 7.38
N GLN A 645 -6.37 -17.66 6.59
CA GLN A 645 -5.44 -16.52 6.53
C GLN A 645 -6.20 -15.25 6.12
N GLY A 646 -7.18 -15.37 5.22
CA GLY A 646 -8.05 -14.26 4.82
C GLY A 646 -8.98 -13.74 5.93
N GLY A 647 -9.52 -14.63 6.78
CA GLY A 647 -10.39 -14.25 7.90
C GLY A 647 -9.64 -13.49 8.99
N ASN A 648 -8.45 -13.99 9.37
CA ASN A 648 -7.59 -13.34 10.35
C ASN A 648 -7.05 -12.00 9.83
N ARG A 649 -6.76 -11.90 8.53
CA ARG A 649 -6.32 -10.65 7.91
C ARG A 649 -7.40 -9.57 7.96
N ARG A 650 -8.64 -9.89 7.58
CA ARG A 650 -9.78 -8.94 7.65
C ARG A 650 -10.08 -8.46 9.06
N LEU A 651 -10.03 -9.36 10.04
CA LEU A 651 -10.21 -8.99 11.45
C LEU A 651 -9.08 -8.07 11.92
N LYS A 652 -7.84 -8.34 11.49
CA LYS A 652 -6.67 -7.53 11.81
C LYS A 652 -6.73 -6.15 11.16
N GLU A 653 -7.05 -6.06 9.88
CA GLU A 653 -7.26 -4.78 9.17
C GLU A 653 -8.36 -3.94 9.84
N TRP A 654 -9.48 -4.59 10.17
CA TRP A 654 -10.56 -3.94 10.90
C TRP A 654 -10.10 -3.48 12.29
N TRP A 655 -9.34 -4.27 13.03
CA TRP A 655 -8.84 -3.89 14.34
C TRP A 655 -7.85 -2.73 14.28
N ASP A 656 -6.97 -2.72 13.27
CA ASP A 656 -5.93 -1.70 13.10
C ASP A 656 -6.49 -0.36 12.61
N SER A 657 -7.63 -0.35 11.92
CA SER A 657 -8.31 0.88 11.46
C SER A 657 -9.04 1.67 12.56
N ILE A 658 -9.23 1.09 13.75
CA ILE A 658 -9.96 1.74 14.84
C ILE A 658 -9.10 2.83 15.50
N PRO A 659 -9.50 4.11 15.45
CA PRO A 659 -8.75 5.19 16.09
C PRO A 659 -8.87 5.10 17.61
N VAL A 660 -7.75 5.37 18.28
CA VAL A 660 -7.68 5.41 19.75
C VAL A 660 -8.11 6.79 20.24
N ILE A 661 -8.80 6.85 21.38
CA ILE A 661 -9.16 8.11 22.03
C ILE A 661 -7.87 8.74 22.58
N PRO A 662 -7.52 10.01 22.24
CA PRO A 662 -6.35 10.67 22.79
C PRO A 662 -6.53 10.92 24.29
N VAL A 663 -5.47 10.66 25.06
CA VAL A 663 -5.43 10.82 26.52
C VAL A 663 -4.51 12.01 26.81
N ARG A 664 -5.02 13.07 27.46
CA ARG A 664 -4.21 14.25 27.82
C ARG A 664 -3.90 14.21 29.31
N VAL A 665 -2.62 14.14 29.66
CA VAL A 665 -2.19 14.18 31.06
C VAL A 665 -2.14 15.63 31.52
N VAL A 666 -2.81 15.95 32.62
CA VAL A 666 -2.78 17.30 33.22
C VAL A 666 -2.14 17.22 34.60
N ASP A 667 -1.11 18.03 34.84
CA ASP A 667 -0.31 18.02 36.09
C ASP A 667 -1.04 18.60 37.31
N LYS A 668 -2.20 19.25 37.12
CA LYS A 668 -3.03 19.78 38.23
C LYS A 668 -4.51 19.86 37.83
N VAL A 669 -5.38 19.29 38.68
CA VAL A 669 -6.83 19.54 38.61
C VAL A 669 -7.06 21.04 38.78
N PRO A 670 -7.76 21.75 37.87
CA PRO A 670 -8.22 23.10 38.18
C PRO A 670 -9.21 22.97 39.33
N GLU A 671 -8.85 23.52 40.49
CA GLU A 671 -9.75 23.66 41.62
C GLU A 671 -11.03 24.32 41.13
N SER A 672 -12.15 23.63 41.27
CA SER A 672 -13.45 24.22 41.09
C SER A 672 -13.59 25.34 42.10
N SER A 673 -13.43 26.58 41.65
CA SER A 673 -13.77 27.77 42.42
C SER A 673 -15.28 27.74 42.68
N SER A 674 -15.65 27.29 43.87
CA SER A 674 -16.92 27.63 44.47
C SER A 674 -16.97 29.16 44.62
N SER A 675 -17.77 29.81 43.78
CA SER A 675 -18.23 31.16 44.02
C SER A 675 -19.75 31.19 43.88
N THR A 676 -20.40 31.14 45.05
CA THR A 676 -21.73 31.67 45.44
C THR A 676 -22.84 31.71 44.42
#